data_AF-A0A8H8JYS0-F1
#
_entry.id   AF-A0A8H8JYS0-F1
#
_cell.length_a   1.000
_cell.length_b   1.000
_cell.length_c   1.000
_cell.angle_alpha   90.00
_cell.angle_beta   90.00
_cell.angle_gamma   90.00
#
_symmetry.space_group_name_H-M   'P 1'
#
loop_
_entity.id
_entity.type
_entity.pdbx_description
1 polymer ?
#
loop_
_entity_poly.entity_id
_entity_poly.type
_entity_poly.pdbx_seq_one_letter_code
_entity_poly.pdbx_strand_id
1 'polypeptide(L)'
;MSSPIPAASISDFYQFHRGVPSDTLSELALKYGEIYGILPSVFIAPRITSQTYVVNTHKLASEILRNRDRFPKAVAGPLSFVRNYLTHNALITAEHQEHGDWSSAHKILAPWFALKRIPRWAFDGMSDVTQQFVIKLQRFGPYCMIDPAEEFSRLVLDVVGISVLNWRFNSFYDSQRGPFAVAMNEFLKDAVKSSMDIRAESATHQGDINQGDSAGTQSDHSPVVSGITEEALRSNAELILDKIRTVARARVAPSADKQDFLANLLDQMKDKDGRSDMDLIAKQLASLFVAAIGPTSGLLSFVIYELIKNKTSYRKVQAEIDKVLASDTCAEDHLDNFPYITAVLRETLRLHPPVPAHAVRASETTVVGGKYKIDEGSTILINDRSIQRDTDESAWGADANEFKPERMANIQVEENGMTKDMRFKPYGNGTRACLGHEFSMMLAKLVIVSLFQRLDFTLADTSYELRHKQRIALQPSGLRVIAFTRGDPPPGAGSIPTPVTPSPAPRPGMEVPESSKQPIYILWGSRDGTCENYAETLSRWAPARGYKPIMAELNHYSGKGKLPVDGPVIIITATYSGFPTANAQDFCDYLLKVADPAIKEYEGVKYGVFGSGRSGWTNTYQKVPMEIDNALAECGASRLIDRGAFDAGKPATADAFDDWATELWTRLDKIYTVTRDDSLYREVYEIRKIGNADSRHRILRQRETIAAVVIQNTIISDPNDSLPARHLELEMKPDEACHYQPGDIVSILPTNCVESVRRVFAHFKIALEQDFRAEKLSDSVFNSLPSGERVKLFELLVNYVEIGKPAQKSHLRVLMRYTKSETTKTALQKEIDSNLANTVKDHLSIMDYLERYRDIDIPFNRFFVMLPQMRTREYSISSSARWNRDRVTLSYQEHKKGVSSGYLARLMPGDVVRFTHRLASHASFGLPERPGPERSLEELAKAASLPVIMFATGTGIAPFRAMIQDRAEQAKRGAKVGKMTLFFGCRDRKNFLYGDSDLKTWEEQGILDLRPVFSRIEKKQYIQHRVKDDRDDIKRAYFEGARFLTCGNVKASNDLMKVGAEIVQEVHREQNKGEISQAEAEKFISDRQIYFTDVFG
;
A
#
# COMPACT_ATOMS: atom_id res chain seq x y z
N MET A 1 9.40 40.96 -45.99
CA MET A 1 9.55 41.42 -44.60
C MET A 1 9.26 40.24 -43.69
N SER A 2 10.03 40.03 -42.63
CA SER A 2 9.80 38.94 -41.67
C SER A 2 8.70 39.30 -40.67
N SER A 3 7.84 38.34 -40.34
CA SER A 3 6.87 38.46 -39.24
C SER A 3 7.58 38.32 -37.88
N PRO A 4 7.19 39.08 -36.85
CA PRO A 4 7.68 38.84 -35.49
C PRO A 4 7.22 37.47 -34.99
N ILE A 5 8.08 36.80 -34.22
CA ILE A 5 7.74 35.53 -33.54
C ILE A 5 7.17 35.88 -32.15
N PRO A 6 5.98 35.36 -31.76
CA PRO A 6 5.43 35.58 -30.42
C PRO A 6 6.38 35.03 -29.34
N ALA A 7 6.50 35.72 -28.20
CA ALA A 7 7.33 35.27 -27.09
C ALA A 7 6.48 34.83 -25.89
N ALA A 8 6.73 33.63 -25.36
CA ALA A 8 6.14 33.15 -24.12
C ALA A 8 6.85 33.78 -22.90
N SER A 9 6.10 34.16 -21.88
CA SER A 9 6.64 34.85 -20.70
C SER A 9 7.05 33.87 -19.59
N ILE A 10 7.87 34.33 -18.64
CA ILE A 10 8.19 33.58 -17.42
C ILE A 10 6.92 33.22 -16.63
N SER A 11 5.90 34.08 -16.61
CA SER A 11 4.64 33.82 -15.91
C SER A 11 3.84 32.68 -16.55
N ASP A 12 3.94 32.49 -17.87
CA ASP A 12 3.29 31.37 -18.54
C ASP A 12 3.91 30.04 -18.05
N PHE A 13 5.23 29.93 -18.04
CA PHE A 13 5.92 28.72 -17.55
C PHE A 13 5.64 28.40 -16.07
N TYR A 14 5.29 29.39 -15.24
CA TYR A 14 4.89 29.15 -13.85
C TYR A 14 3.46 28.60 -13.66
N GLN A 15 2.59 28.67 -14.68
CA GLN A 15 1.19 28.20 -14.57
C GLN A 15 1.03 26.68 -14.83
N PHE A 16 2.01 26.01 -15.42
CA PHE A 16 1.86 24.65 -15.97
C PHE A 16 2.62 23.54 -15.20
N HIS A 17 2.51 22.31 -15.71
CA HIS A 17 2.89 21.06 -15.03
C HIS A 17 4.40 20.92 -14.73
N ARG A 18 4.82 21.35 -13.53
CA ARG A 18 6.17 21.11 -12.97
C ARG A 18 6.52 19.62 -12.99
N GLY A 19 7.40 19.23 -13.91
CA GLY A 19 7.86 17.85 -14.10
C GLY A 19 7.41 17.16 -15.40
N VAL A 20 6.59 17.80 -16.25
CA VAL A 20 6.25 17.30 -17.60
C VAL A 20 6.40 18.41 -18.64
N PRO A 21 7.63 18.73 -19.08
CA PRO A 21 7.86 19.85 -20.00
C PRO A 21 7.12 19.71 -21.33
N SER A 22 6.84 18.48 -21.81
CA SER A 22 6.12 18.26 -23.07
C SER A 22 4.62 18.53 -23.03
N ASP A 23 3.97 18.49 -21.86
CA ASP A 23 2.60 18.99 -21.73
C ASP A 23 2.62 20.52 -21.90
N THR A 24 3.49 21.21 -21.17
CA THR A 24 3.66 22.67 -21.24
C THR A 24 4.02 23.19 -22.63
N LEU A 25 4.92 22.51 -23.37
CA LEU A 25 5.20 22.87 -24.77
C LEU A 25 3.96 22.72 -25.68
N SER A 26 3.09 21.74 -25.39
CA SER A 26 1.84 21.53 -26.14
C SER A 26 0.77 22.57 -25.77
N GLU A 27 0.66 22.95 -24.50
CA GLU A 27 -0.25 24.00 -24.00
C GLU A 27 0.12 25.38 -24.57
N LEU A 28 1.42 25.71 -24.57
CA LEU A 28 1.95 26.93 -25.18
C LEU A 28 1.78 26.95 -26.71
N ALA A 29 1.83 25.79 -27.39
CA ALA A 29 1.53 25.70 -28.81
C ALA A 29 0.08 26.08 -29.14
N LEU A 30 -0.88 25.74 -28.28
CA LEU A 30 -2.28 26.16 -28.43
C LEU A 30 -2.45 27.68 -28.21
N LYS A 31 -1.63 28.29 -27.33
CA LYS A 31 -1.68 29.73 -27.03
C LYS A 31 -0.98 30.60 -28.08
N TYR A 32 0.17 30.17 -28.59
CA TYR A 32 1.05 30.98 -29.45
C TYR A 32 1.19 30.47 -30.90
N GLY A 33 0.67 29.28 -31.21
CA GLY A 33 0.57 28.75 -32.57
C GLY A 33 1.83 28.03 -33.08
N GLU A 34 2.05 28.11 -34.39
CA GLU A 34 3.00 27.27 -35.13
C GLU A 34 4.47 27.42 -34.73
N ILE A 35 4.87 28.61 -34.25
CA ILE A 35 6.19 28.89 -33.70
C ILE A 35 6.09 29.95 -32.60
N TYR A 36 6.86 29.79 -31.52
CA TYR A 36 7.02 30.82 -30.49
C TYR A 36 8.44 30.83 -29.90
N GLY A 37 8.86 31.99 -29.39
CA GLY A 37 10.12 32.19 -28.68
C GLY A 37 9.99 31.95 -27.18
N ILE A 38 11.06 31.48 -26.56
CA ILE A 38 11.21 31.39 -25.10
C ILE A 38 12.31 32.38 -24.69
N LEU A 39 12.04 33.24 -23.71
CA LEU A 39 13.01 34.22 -23.22
C LEU A 39 14.23 33.51 -22.56
N PRO A 40 15.48 33.99 -22.75
CA PRO A 40 16.67 33.30 -22.24
C PRO A 40 16.68 33.01 -20.73
N SER A 41 16.10 33.90 -19.92
CA SER A 41 16.00 33.76 -18.46
C SER A 41 15.03 32.66 -17.97
N VAL A 42 14.41 31.90 -18.87
CA VAL A 42 13.50 30.79 -18.51
C VAL A 42 14.22 29.44 -18.32
N PHE A 43 15.40 29.23 -18.93
CA PHE A 43 16.08 27.91 -18.94
C PHE A 43 17.55 27.99 -18.53
N ILE A 44 17.82 27.73 -17.25
CA ILE A 44 19.17 27.79 -16.68
C ILE A 44 19.94 26.50 -16.95
N ALA A 45 20.50 26.40 -18.17
CA ALA A 45 21.53 25.43 -18.53
C ALA A 45 22.79 26.17 -19.01
N PRO A 46 24.03 25.79 -18.61
CA PRO A 46 25.25 26.63 -18.78
C PRO A 46 25.75 26.92 -20.21
N ARG A 47 24.93 26.71 -21.25
CA ARG A 47 25.27 26.92 -22.67
C ARG A 47 24.11 27.49 -23.52
N ILE A 48 23.01 27.97 -22.91
CA ILE A 48 21.91 28.62 -23.65
C ILE A 48 22.10 30.15 -23.59
N THR A 49 23.12 30.64 -24.30
CA THR A 49 23.38 32.08 -24.51
C THR A 49 22.62 32.65 -25.72
N SER A 50 21.87 31.81 -26.45
CA SER A 50 21.15 32.17 -27.67
C SER A 50 19.63 32.02 -27.51
N GLN A 51 18.90 32.82 -28.29
CA GLN A 51 17.45 32.81 -28.33
C GLN A 51 16.92 31.39 -28.63
N THR A 52 15.91 30.96 -27.87
CA THR A 52 15.28 29.66 -28.07
C THR A 52 13.91 29.83 -28.72
N TYR A 53 13.58 28.95 -29.66
CA TYR A 53 12.30 28.88 -30.37
C TYR A 53 11.70 27.48 -30.27
N VAL A 54 10.38 27.37 -30.31
CA VAL A 54 9.64 26.10 -30.34
C VAL A 54 8.80 26.04 -31.60
N VAL A 55 8.90 24.95 -32.36
CA VAL A 55 8.17 24.74 -33.62
C VAL A 55 7.17 23.59 -33.46
N ASN A 56 5.90 23.87 -33.75
CA ASN A 56 4.78 23.00 -33.38
C ASN A 56 4.05 22.37 -34.59
N THR A 57 4.18 22.92 -35.80
CA THR A 57 3.53 22.39 -37.01
C THR A 57 4.46 21.53 -37.87
N HIS A 58 3.87 20.54 -38.54
CA HIS A 58 4.54 19.64 -39.46
C HIS A 58 5.27 20.39 -40.58
N LYS A 59 4.62 21.40 -41.18
CA LYS A 59 5.15 22.17 -42.31
C LYS A 59 6.50 22.84 -42.00
N LEU A 60 6.57 23.61 -40.92
CA LEU A 60 7.81 24.29 -40.50
C LEU A 60 8.87 23.28 -40.08
N ALA A 61 8.49 22.23 -39.36
CA ALA A 61 9.43 21.19 -38.94
C ALA A 61 10.01 20.40 -40.12
N SER A 62 9.21 20.12 -41.17
CA SER A 62 9.69 19.43 -42.37
C SER A 62 10.69 20.29 -43.16
N GLU A 63 10.47 21.60 -43.24
CA GLU A 63 11.42 22.55 -43.83
C GLU A 63 12.75 22.58 -43.07
N ILE A 64 12.72 22.71 -41.75
CA ILE A 64 13.91 22.69 -40.89
C ILE A 64 14.66 21.37 -41.02
N LEU A 65 13.98 20.24 -40.84
CA LEU A 65 14.61 18.92 -40.73
C LEU A 65 15.12 18.35 -42.06
N ARG A 66 14.76 18.95 -43.21
CA ARG A 66 15.38 18.69 -44.51
C ARG A 66 16.77 19.33 -44.62
N ASN A 67 16.97 20.51 -44.03
CA ASN A 67 18.17 21.34 -44.16
C ASN A 67 19.16 21.12 -43.01
N ARG A 68 19.71 19.91 -42.90
CA ARG A 68 20.49 19.44 -41.73
C ARG A 68 21.78 20.21 -41.45
N ASP A 69 22.45 20.69 -42.50
CA ASP A 69 23.70 21.44 -42.36
C ASP A 69 23.44 22.89 -41.89
N ARG A 70 22.23 23.38 -42.18
CA ARG A 70 21.66 24.65 -41.69
C ARG A 70 21.10 24.54 -40.26
N PHE A 71 20.59 23.36 -39.91
CA PHE A 71 19.98 23.06 -38.61
C PHE A 71 20.56 21.79 -37.97
N PRO A 72 21.86 21.75 -37.64
CA PRO A 72 22.50 20.64 -36.97
C PRO A 72 21.88 20.31 -35.60
N LYS A 73 21.95 19.04 -35.21
CA LYS A 73 21.53 18.53 -33.89
C LYS A 73 22.18 19.33 -32.75
N ALA A 74 21.37 19.83 -31.83
CA ALA A 74 21.81 20.44 -30.58
C ALA A 74 21.58 19.49 -29.39
N VAL A 75 22.24 19.77 -28.26
CA VAL A 75 22.00 19.10 -26.98
C VAL A 75 21.53 20.15 -25.98
N ALA A 76 20.30 19.99 -25.48
CA ALA A 76 19.62 20.96 -24.63
C ALA A 76 18.63 20.28 -23.68
N GLY A 77 18.10 21.03 -22.70
CA GLY A 77 17.13 20.53 -21.73
C GLY A 77 17.66 19.35 -20.89
N PRO A 78 16.86 18.33 -20.57
CA PRO A 78 17.31 17.18 -19.78
C PRO A 78 18.54 16.47 -20.35
N LEU A 79 18.72 16.52 -21.68
CA LEU A 79 19.80 15.82 -22.37
C LEU A 79 21.19 16.42 -22.09
N SER A 80 21.29 17.72 -21.73
CA SER A 80 22.57 18.29 -21.32
C SER A 80 23.02 17.79 -19.94
N PHE A 81 22.10 17.44 -19.04
CA PHE A 81 22.45 16.81 -17.76
C PHE A 81 22.94 15.37 -17.96
N VAL A 82 22.29 14.60 -18.85
CA VAL A 82 22.77 13.26 -19.27
C VAL A 82 24.17 13.33 -19.89
N ARG A 83 24.43 14.35 -20.73
CA ARG A 83 25.75 14.63 -21.32
C ARG A 83 26.78 14.95 -20.23
N ASN A 84 26.51 15.94 -19.39
CA ASN A 84 27.49 16.47 -18.43
C ASN A 84 27.89 15.46 -17.34
N TYR A 85 26.96 14.61 -16.90
CA TYR A 85 27.18 13.75 -15.72
C TYR A 85 27.33 12.25 -16.02
N LEU A 86 26.74 11.72 -17.10
CA LEU A 86 26.68 10.26 -17.33
C LEU A 86 27.33 9.78 -18.63
N THR A 87 27.28 10.55 -19.72
CA THR A 87 27.51 10.00 -21.08
C THR A 87 28.42 10.81 -22.00
N HIS A 88 28.68 12.09 -21.73
CA HIS A 88 29.57 12.96 -22.51
C HIS A 88 29.27 12.91 -24.03
N ASN A 89 30.25 12.58 -24.86
CA ASN A 89 30.18 12.46 -26.32
C ASN A 89 29.64 11.08 -26.81
N ALA A 90 28.95 10.30 -25.98
CA ALA A 90 28.29 9.06 -26.41
C ALA A 90 27.13 9.30 -27.40
N LEU A 91 26.68 8.23 -28.09
CA LEU A 91 25.74 8.28 -29.22
C LEU A 91 24.61 9.34 -29.12
N ILE A 92 23.79 9.29 -28.06
CA ILE A 92 22.60 10.17 -27.93
C ILE A 92 22.97 11.60 -27.51
N THR A 93 24.13 11.81 -26.90
CA THR A 93 24.59 13.08 -26.31
C THR A 93 25.74 13.74 -27.07
N ALA A 94 26.27 13.12 -28.12
CA ALA A 94 27.25 13.72 -29.00
C ALA A 94 26.65 14.92 -29.76
N GLU A 95 27.32 16.08 -29.71
CA GLU A 95 26.97 17.28 -30.46
C GLU A 95 27.28 17.10 -31.97
N HIS A 96 27.05 18.14 -32.80
CA HIS A 96 27.36 18.08 -34.23
C HIS A 96 28.87 18.17 -34.51
N GLN A 97 29.60 19.00 -33.76
CA GLN A 97 31.06 19.16 -33.89
C GLN A 97 31.81 17.85 -33.56
N GLU A 98 31.24 17.00 -32.71
CA GLU A 98 31.77 15.69 -32.29
C GLU A 98 31.46 14.56 -33.31
N HIS A 99 31.31 14.89 -34.61
CA HIS A 99 30.92 13.92 -35.63
C HIS A 99 31.93 12.77 -35.80
N GLY A 100 33.20 12.99 -35.51
CA GLY A 100 34.25 11.95 -35.55
C GLY A 100 33.99 10.84 -34.52
N ASP A 101 33.85 11.22 -33.25
CA ASP A 101 33.58 10.30 -32.13
C ASP A 101 32.25 9.57 -32.33
N TRP A 102 31.21 10.34 -32.65
CA TRP A 102 29.88 9.82 -32.91
C TRP A 102 29.88 8.83 -34.08
N SER A 103 30.53 9.17 -35.20
CA SER A 103 30.59 8.27 -36.37
C SER A 103 31.38 7.00 -36.06
N SER A 104 32.40 7.08 -35.21
CA SER A 104 33.21 5.92 -34.82
C SER A 104 32.41 4.94 -33.95
N ALA A 105 31.76 5.43 -32.89
CA ALA A 105 30.85 4.63 -32.07
C ALA A 105 29.67 4.08 -32.91
N HIS A 106 29.09 4.88 -33.80
CA HIS A 106 27.99 4.45 -34.66
C HIS A 106 28.40 3.35 -35.65
N LYS A 107 29.59 3.42 -36.25
CA LYS A 107 30.10 2.37 -37.16
C LYS A 107 30.29 1.02 -36.47
N ILE A 108 30.71 1.02 -35.21
CA ILE A 108 30.90 -0.19 -34.39
C ILE A 108 29.54 -0.77 -33.95
N LEU A 109 28.60 0.09 -33.54
CA LEU A 109 27.34 -0.34 -32.94
C LEU A 109 26.24 -0.66 -33.97
N ALA A 110 26.14 0.06 -35.09
CA ALA A 110 25.06 -0.12 -36.07
C ALA A 110 24.90 -1.54 -36.64
N PRO A 111 25.97 -2.32 -36.93
CA PRO A 111 25.84 -3.67 -37.45
C PRO A 111 25.09 -4.66 -36.55
N TRP A 112 24.94 -4.36 -35.25
CA TRP A 112 24.27 -5.20 -34.25
C TRP A 112 22.76 -4.95 -34.11
N PHE A 113 22.27 -3.79 -34.53
CA PHE A 113 20.85 -3.40 -34.41
C PHE A 113 20.09 -3.42 -35.73
N ALA A 114 20.75 -3.74 -36.85
CA ALA A 114 20.11 -3.93 -38.15
C ALA A 114 19.32 -5.24 -38.19
N LEU A 115 18.07 -5.22 -38.69
CA LEU A 115 17.13 -6.35 -38.64
C LEU A 115 17.74 -7.70 -39.05
N LYS A 116 18.42 -7.75 -40.21
CA LYS A 116 19.08 -8.96 -40.76
C LYS A 116 20.35 -9.42 -39.99
N ARG A 117 20.62 -8.84 -38.82
CA ARG A 117 21.79 -9.09 -37.97
C ARG A 117 21.50 -9.06 -36.47
N ILE A 118 20.25 -8.85 -36.04
CA ILE A 118 19.87 -9.12 -34.65
C ILE A 118 20.12 -10.63 -34.44
N PRO A 119 21.03 -11.04 -33.54
CA PRO A 119 21.38 -12.45 -33.44
C PRO A 119 20.25 -13.24 -32.76
N ARG A 120 20.03 -14.49 -33.17
CA ARG A 120 18.96 -15.34 -32.65
C ARG A 120 18.94 -15.44 -31.11
N TRP A 121 20.11 -15.52 -30.46
CA TRP A 121 20.20 -15.55 -28.99
C TRP A 121 19.64 -14.28 -28.31
N ALA A 122 19.69 -13.12 -29.00
CA ALA A 122 19.12 -11.88 -28.49
C ALA A 122 17.59 -11.94 -28.55
N PHE A 123 17.01 -12.46 -29.65
CA PHE A 123 15.58 -12.78 -29.71
C PHE A 123 15.17 -13.83 -28.67
N ASP A 124 15.93 -14.92 -28.52
CA ASP A 124 15.68 -15.95 -27.50
C ASP A 124 15.71 -15.35 -26.09
N GLY A 125 16.64 -14.41 -25.83
CA GLY A 125 16.73 -13.64 -24.59
C GLY A 125 15.57 -12.67 -24.38
N MET A 126 15.09 -11.97 -25.43
CA MET A 126 13.86 -11.18 -25.36
C MET A 126 12.66 -12.08 -25.03
N SER A 127 12.56 -13.25 -25.67
CA SER A 127 11.43 -14.18 -25.56
C SER A 127 11.36 -14.81 -24.17
N ASP A 128 12.47 -15.30 -23.62
CA ASP A 128 12.53 -15.84 -22.26
C ASP A 128 12.13 -14.80 -21.20
N VAL A 129 12.73 -13.60 -21.22
CA VAL A 129 12.38 -12.54 -20.24
C VAL A 129 10.93 -12.08 -20.42
N THR A 130 10.42 -12.03 -21.66
CA THR A 130 9.00 -11.75 -21.93
C THR A 130 8.09 -12.85 -21.38
N GLN A 131 8.41 -14.13 -21.58
CA GLN A 131 7.64 -15.25 -21.06
C GLN A 131 7.62 -15.27 -19.52
N GLN A 132 8.75 -15.00 -18.86
CA GLN A 132 8.82 -14.83 -17.40
C GLN A 132 7.91 -13.69 -16.92
N PHE A 133 7.84 -12.58 -17.67
CA PHE A 133 6.95 -11.46 -17.38
C PHE A 133 5.46 -11.81 -17.57
N VAL A 134 5.09 -12.49 -18.66
CA VAL A 134 3.72 -12.97 -18.88
C VAL A 134 3.30 -13.93 -17.75
N ILE A 135 4.15 -14.88 -17.38
CA ILE A 135 3.91 -15.82 -16.27
C ILE A 135 3.73 -15.08 -14.94
N LYS A 136 4.54 -14.05 -14.66
CA LYS A 136 4.35 -13.17 -13.49
C LYS A 136 2.97 -12.52 -13.49
N LEU A 137 2.51 -12.00 -14.63
CA LEU A 137 1.19 -11.36 -14.73
C LEU A 137 0.04 -12.38 -14.65
N GLN A 138 0.16 -13.56 -15.25
CA GLN A 138 -0.84 -14.65 -15.10
C GLN A 138 -1.01 -15.08 -13.64
N ARG A 139 0.10 -15.19 -12.87
CA ARG A 139 0.04 -15.60 -11.45
C ARG A 139 -0.48 -14.53 -10.49
N PHE A 140 -0.13 -13.26 -10.71
CA PHE A 140 -0.40 -12.18 -9.72
C PHE A 140 -1.39 -11.12 -10.19
N GLY A 141 -1.53 -10.89 -11.49
CA GLY A 141 -2.37 -9.84 -12.07
C GLY A 141 -3.81 -9.81 -11.55
N PRO A 142 -4.52 -10.95 -11.39
CA PRO A 142 -5.89 -10.95 -10.87
C PRO A 142 -6.02 -10.44 -9.43
N TYR A 143 -4.90 -10.35 -8.70
CA TYR A 143 -4.82 -10.02 -7.27
C TYR A 143 -3.97 -8.78 -6.99
N CYS A 144 -3.45 -8.07 -8.01
CA CYS A 144 -2.66 -6.85 -7.79
C CYS A 144 -2.78 -5.82 -8.92
N MET A 145 -2.89 -4.54 -8.54
CA MET A 145 -2.82 -3.39 -9.44
C MET A 145 -1.40 -3.21 -10.00
N ILE A 146 -1.25 -3.47 -11.31
CA ILE A 146 -0.03 -3.26 -12.08
C ILE A 146 0.11 -1.77 -12.42
N ASP A 147 1.30 -1.19 -12.28
CA ASP A 147 1.69 0.07 -12.93
C ASP A 147 2.46 -0.31 -14.21
N PRO A 148 1.88 -0.15 -15.41
CA PRO A 148 2.51 -0.58 -16.65
C PRO A 148 3.88 0.09 -16.89
N ALA A 149 4.03 1.36 -16.54
CA ALA A 149 5.26 2.10 -16.80
C ALA A 149 6.41 1.63 -15.91
N GLU A 150 6.16 1.31 -14.64
CA GLU A 150 7.21 0.79 -13.76
C GLU A 150 7.51 -0.71 -14.02
N GLU A 151 6.52 -1.52 -14.39
CA GLU A 151 6.71 -2.95 -14.69
C GLU A 151 7.29 -3.20 -16.10
N PHE A 152 6.92 -2.40 -17.11
CA PHE A 152 7.61 -2.43 -18.40
C PHE A 152 9.02 -1.83 -18.33
N SER A 153 9.29 -0.89 -17.40
CA SER A 153 10.68 -0.44 -17.16
C SER A 153 11.56 -1.58 -16.63
N ARG A 154 11.02 -2.46 -15.78
CA ARG A 154 11.68 -3.71 -15.33
C ARG A 154 11.92 -4.67 -16.51
N LEU A 155 10.88 -4.93 -17.31
CA LEU A 155 10.98 -5.80 -18.49
C LEU A 155 12.06 -5.34 -19.46
N VAL A 156 12.06 -4.06 -19.85
CA VAL A 156 13.04 -3.53 -20.80
C VAL A 156 14.45 -3.48 -20.19
N LEU A 157 14.60 -3.22 -18.87
CA LEU A 157 15.89 -3.32 -18.21
C LEU A 157 16.49 -4.73 -18.28
N ASP A 158 15.70 -5.77 -17.98
CA ASP A 158 16.17 -7.16 -18.04
C ASP A 158 16.44 -7.61 -19.48
N VAL A 159 15.60 -7.22 -20.44
CA VAL A 159 15.79 -7.51 -21.87
C VAL A 159 17.05 -6.83 -22.43
N VAL A 160 17.29 -5.55 -22.13
CA VAL A 160 18.52 -4.85 -22.56
C VAL A 160 19.74 -5.40 -21.81
N GLY A 161 19.58 -5.76 -20.54
CA GLY A 161 20.61 -6.45 -19.77
C GLY A 161 21.08 -7.74 -20.43
N ILE A 162 20.16 -8.64 -20.80
CA ILE A 162 20.54 -9.87 -21.49
C ILE A 162 21.03 -9.59 -22.91
N SER A 163 20.34 -8.77 -23.69
CA SER A 163 20.65 -8.57 -25.13
C SER A 163 21.90 -7.71 -25.40
N VAL A 164 22.34 -6.87 -24.46
CA VAL A 164 23.46 -5.93 -24.65
C VAL A 164 24.64 -6.23 -23.72
N LEU A 165 24.39 -6.67 -22.47
CA LEU A 165 25.47 -7.03 -21.53
C LEU A 165 25.64 -8.53 -21.32
N ASN A 166 24.76 -9.36 -21.89
CA ASN A 166 24.65 -10.79 -21.56
C ASN A 166 24.56 -10.98 -20.02
N TRP A 167 23.73 -10.14 -19.37
CA TRP A 167 23.59 -10.04 -17.92
C TRP A 167 22.13 -10.01 -17.49
N ARG A 168 21.73 -10.93 -16.59
CA ARG A 168 20.38 -10.94 -16.01
C ARG A 168 20.32 -10.03 -14.78
N PHE A 169 19.47 -9.00 -14.83
CA PHE A 169 19.16 -8.17 -13.66
C PHE A 169 18.15 -8.84 -12.71
N ASN A 170 17.35 -9.79 -13.20
CA ASN A 170 16.31 -10.52 -12.47
C ASN A 170 15.30 -9.59 -11.77
N SER A 171 15.00 -8.42 -12.34
CA SER A 171 14.28 -7.33 -11.64
C SER A 171 12.80 -7.63 -11.36
N PHE A 172 12.30 -8.78 -11.81
CA PHE A 172 10.98 -9.31 -11.49
C PHE A 172 10.88 -9.97 -10.11
N TYR A 173 12.00 -10.46 -9.56
CA TYR A 173 12.03 -11.37 -8.41
C TYR A 173 12.42 -10.69 -7.08
N ASP A 174 13.09 -9.54 -7.14
CA ASP A 174 13.32 -8.66 -5.99
C ASP A 174 12.13 -7.68 -5.84
N SER A 175 11.66 -7.49 -4.61
CA SER A 175 10.62 -6.50 -4.31
C SER A 175 11.19 -5.09 -4.23
N GLN A 176 12.45 -4.94 -3.83
CA GLN A 176 13.18 -3.69 -4.00
C GLN A 176 13.68 -3.55 -5.44
N ARG A 177 13.93 -2.32 -5.86
CA ARG A 177 14.61 -2.06 -7.14
C ARG A 177 16.11 -2.23 -6.89
N GLY A 178 16.78 -3.09 -7.64
CA GLY A 178 18.23 -3.22 -7.57
C GLY A 178 18.93 -1.86 -7.77
N PRO A 179 20.06 -1.55 -7.10
CA PRO A 179 20.62 -0.20 -7.03
C PRO A 179 20.80 0.52 -8.37
N PHE A 180 21.20 -0.20 -9.42
CA PHE A 180 21.31 0.31 -10.79
C PHE A 180 19.98 0.89 -11.34
N ALA A 181 18.87 0.19 -11.10
CA ALA A 181 17.54 0.61 -11.54
C ALA A 181 17.00 1.80 -10.72
N VAL A 182 17.40 1.94 -9.46
CA VAL A 182 17.12 3.13 -8.65
C VAL A 182 17.90 4.32 -9.18
N ALA A 183 19.23 4.18 -9.32
CA ALA A 183 20.11 5.26 -9.74
C ALA A 183 19.76 5.78 -11.14
N MET A 184 19.53 4.89 -12.10
CA MET A 184 19.07 5.26 -13.45
C MET A 184 17.74 6.03 -13.42
N ASN A 185 16.78 5.58 -12.60
CA ASN A 185 15.47 6.22 -12.52
C ASN A 185 15.51 7.61 -11.88
N GLU A 186 16.24 7.75 -10.78
CA GLU A 186 16.35 9.02 -10.06
C GLU A 186 17.24 10.02 -10.83
N PHE A 187 18.34 9.57 -11.44
CA PHE A 187 19.17 10.39 -12.33
C PHE A 187 18.36 11.00 -13.48
N LEU A 188 17.58 10.19 -14.21
CA LEU A 188 16.78 10.68 -15.35
C LEU A 188 15.61 11.59 -14.93
N LYS A 189 15.06 11.37 -13.73
CA LYS A 189 14.02 12.20 -13.11
C LYS A 189 14.58 13.55 -12.66
N ASP A 190 15.75 13.56 -12.04
CA ASP A 190 16.39 14.79 -11.55
C ASP A 190 17.02 15.59 -12.70
N ALA A 191 17.55 14.93 -13.73
CA ALA A 191 17.94 15.58 -15.00
C ALA A 191 16.78 16.35 -15.66
N VAL A 192 15.53 15.85 -15.57
CA VAL A 192 14.35 16.60 -16.01
C VAL A 192 14.09 17.79 -15.09
N LYS A 193 14.01 17.59 -13.76
CA LYS A 193 13.74 18.68 -12.80
C LYS A 193 14.76 19.82 -12.91
N SER A 194 16.05 19.52 -12.97
CA SER A 194 17.12 20.52 -13.06
C SER A 194 17.07 21.30 -14.36
N SER A 195 16.51 20.74 -15.44
CA SER A 195 16.23 21.47 -16.68
C SER A 195 14.99 22.38 -16.61
N MET A 196 14.30 22.44 -15.47
CA MET A 196 13.08 23.23 -15.24
C MET A 196 13.18 24.18 -14.02
N ASP A 197 14.33 24.28 -13.35
CA ASP A 197 14.52 25.24 -12.25
C ASP A 197 14.99 26.60 -12.76
N ILE A 198 14.21 27.63 -12.48
CA ILE A 198 14.38 29.01 -12.97
C ILE A 198 15.04 29.90 -11.88
N ARG A 199 15.28 29.38 -10.68
CA ARG A 199 15.53 30.21 -9.48
C ARG A 199 16.91 30.85 -9.32
N ALA A 200 17.90 30.54 -10.16
CA ALA A 200 19.28 30.97 -9.90
C ALA A 200 19.56 32.47 -10.13
N GLU A 201 18.66 33.22 -10.79
CA GLU A 201 18.83 34.68 -10.97
C GLU A 201 18.58 35.50 -9.68
N SER A 202 17.74 35.02 -8.74
CA SER A 202 17.30 35.87 -7.61
C SER A 202 18.30 35.98 -6.45
N ALA A 203 19.54 35.50 -6.62
CA ALA A 203 20.57 35.48 -5.58
C ALA A 203 21.81 36.32 -5.93
N THR A 204 21.96 36.77 -7.18
CA THR A 204 23.20 37.38 -7.72
C THR A 204 23.00 38.80 -8.25
N HIS A 205 21.87 39.45 -7.95
CA HIS A 205 21.54 40.83 -8.34
C HIS A 205 21.18 41.75 -7.17
N GLN A 206 21.61 41.40 -5.95
CA GLN A 206 21.39 42.23 -4.77
C GLN A 206 22.60 42.29 -3.82
N GLY A 207 23.80 42.37 -4.42
CA GLY A 207 25.06 42.52 -3.70
C GLY A 207 26.27 42.41 -4.61
N ASP A 208 26.59 43.48 -5.35
CA ASP A 208 27.97 43.92 -5.61
C ASP A 208 28.00 45.28 -6.33
N ILE A 209 27.99 46.34 -5.54
CA ILE A 209 28.51 47.66 -5.91
C ILE A 209 29.43 48.15 -4.80
N ASN A 210 30.58 47.50 -4.64
CA ASN A 210 31.79 48.12 -4.08
C ASN A 210 33.02 47.21 -4.22
N GLN A 211 34.17 47.86 -4.44
CA GLN A 211 35.53 47.30 -4.43
C GLN A 211 35.82 46.24 -5.51
N GLY A 212 37.02 46.37 -6.08
CA GLY A 212 37.68 45.29 -6.80
C GLY A 212 39.16 45.35 -6.48
N ASP A 213 39.87 44.25 -6.68
CA ASP A 213 41.28 44.29 -7.04
C ASP A 213 41.72 43.00 -7.73
N SER A 214 42.91 42.99 -8.30
CA SER A 214 43.37 41.95 -9.24
C SER A 214 43.85 40.64 -8.59
N ALA A 215 43.39 39.49 -9.11
CA ALA A 215 44.23 38.29 -9.33
C ALA A 215 43.53 37.29 -10.27
N GLY A 216 44.28 36.64 -11.16
CA GLY A 216 43.73 35.67 -12.11
C GLY A 216 43.59 34.26 -11.54
N THR A 217 42.35 33.77 -11.40
CA THR A 217 42.02 32.33 -11.34
C THR A 217 40.84 32.05 -12.26
N GLN A 218 40.78 30.86 -12.86
CA GLN A 218 39.58 30.42 -13.58
C GLN A 218 38.53 30.03 -12.53
N SER A 219 37.53 30.88 -12.34
CA SER A 219 36.46 30.67 -11.36
C SER A 219 35.50 29.58 -11.83
N ASP A 220 35.43 28.50 -11.04
CA ASP A 220 34.59 27.32 -11.31
C ASP A 220 33.12 27.61 -10.98
N HIS A 221 32.46 28.39 -11.83
CA HIS A 221 31.07 28.85 -11.66
C HIS A 221 30.05 27.72 -11.94
N SER A 222 30.02 26.67 -11.11
CA SER A 222 28.92 25.70 -11.12
C SER A 222 27.64 26.32 -10.53
N PRO A 223 26.50 26.32 -11.24
CA PRO A 223 25.26 26.93 -10.75
C PRO A 223 24.58 26.06 -9.69
N VAL A 224 24.34 26.62 -8.51
CA VAL A 224 23.66 25.93 -7.40
C VAL A 224 22.15 25.78 -7.70
N VAL A 225 21.73 24.56 -8.07
CA VAL A 225 20.32 24.21 -8.31
C VAL A 225 19.53 24.14 -6.99
N SER A 226 18.31 24.67 -6.96
CA SER A 226 17.57 24.87 -5.70
C SER A 226 16.86 23.61 -5.19
N GLY A 227 17.61 22.72 -4.52
CA GLY A 227 17.06 21.59 -3.76
C GLY A 227 17.35 20.19 -4.32
N ILE A 228 18.18 20.10 -5.36
CA ILE A 228 18.83 18.85 -5.79
C ILE A 228 20.33 19.14 -5.72
N THR A 229 21.08 18.38 -4.92
CA THR A 229 22.54 18.56 -4.89
C THR A 229 23.15 18.05 -6.20
N GLU A 230 24.13 18.76 -6.74
CA GLU A 230 24.92 18.30 -7.88
C GLU A 230 25.58 16.93 -7.57
N GLU A 231 25.97 16.74 -6.31
CA GLU A 231 26.40 15.48 -5.71
C GLU A 231 25.43 14.32 -5.98
N ALA A 232 24.10 14.51 -5.93
CA ALA A 232 23.13 13.45 -6.21
C ALA A 232 23.12 13.02 -7.68
N LEU A 233 23.29 13.97 -8.62
CA LEU A 233 23.44 13.63 -10.05
C LEU A 233 24.75 12.89 -10.30
N ARG A 234 25.87 13.37 -9.73
CA ARG A 234 27.20 12.74 -9.83
C ARG A 234 27.21 11.33 -9.21
N SER A 235 26.65 11.17 -8.01
CA SER A 235 26.61 9.90 -7.27
C SER A 235 25.78 8.83 -7.99
N ASN A 236 24.58 9.18 -8.48
CA ASN A 236 23.77 8.24 -9.26
C ASN A 236 24.45 7.88 -10.60
N ALA A 237 25.08 8.85 -11.28
CA ALA A 237 25.78 8.59 -12.53
C ALA A 237 26.98 7.65 -12.34
N GLU A 238 27.79 7.85 -11.31
CA GLU A 238 28.95 7.00 -11.04
C GLU A 238 28.53 5.58 -10.58
N LEU A 239 27.40 5.42 -9.86
CA LEU A 239 26.84 4.09 -9.56
C LEU A 239 26.42 3.34 -10.83
N ILE A 240 25.80 4.04 -11.80
CA ILE A 240 25.45 3.48 -13.12
C ILE A 240 26.72 3.06 -13.86
N LEU A 241 27.73 3.94 -13.93
CA LEU A 241 28.96 3.68 -14.67
C LEU A 241 29.80 2.58 -14.02
N ASP A 242 30.04 2.58 -12.70
CA ASP A 242 30.79 1.51 -12.03
C ASP A 242 30.12 0.14 -12.19
N LYS A 243 28.78 0.08 -12.11
CA LYS A 243 28.08 -1.20 -12.32
C LYS A 243 28.28 -1.72 -13.74
N ILE A 244 28.26 -0.84 -14.75
CA ILE A 244 28.56 -1.19 -16.15
C ILE A 244 30.03 -1.59 -16.30
N ARG A 245 30.98 -0.81 -15.77
CA ARG A 245 32.43 -1.13 -15.78
C ARG A 245 32.71 -2.48 -15.13
N THR A 246 32.01 -2.82 -14.04
CA THR A 246 32.13 -4.12 -13.35
C THR A 246 31.67 -5.28 -14.22
N VAL A 247 30.49 -5.17 -14.86
CA VAL A 247 29.98 -6.21 -15.78
C VAL A 247 30.88 -6.35 -17.01
N ALA A 248 31.34 -5.23 -17.57
CA ALA A 248 32.24 -5.22 -18.72
C ALA A 248 33.63 -5.84 -18.38
N ARG A 249 34.23 -5.51 -17.22
CA ARG A 249 35.49 -6.12 -16.75
C ARG A 249 35.35 -7.64 -16.59
N ALA A 250 34.23 -8.14 -16.08
CA ALA A 250 33.96 -9.57 -15.96
C ALA A 250 33.82 -10.30 -17.33
N ARG A 251 33.66 -9.55 -18.42
CA ARG A 251 33.51 -10.04 -19.81
C ARG A 251 34.77 -9.85 -20.68
N VAL A 252 35.90 -9.40 -20.12
CA VAL A 252 37.18 -9.20 -20.85
C VAL A 252 37.88 -10.51 -21.24
N ALA A 253 37.47 -11.66 -20.67
CA ALA A 253 37.96 -12.96 -21.11
C ALA A 253 37.52 -13.23 -22.57
N PRO A 254 38.41 -13.76 -23.44
CA PRO A 254 38.09 -13.98 -24.85
C PRO A 254 37.00 -15.05 -25.01
N SER A 255 35.79 -14.63 -25.36
CA SER A 255 34.72 -15.52 -25.77
C SER A 255 35.08 -16.19 -27.10
N ALA A 256 35.04 -17.52 -27.14
CA ALA A 256 35.09 -18.27 -28.40
C ALA A 256 33.77 -18.13 -29.19
N ASP A 257 32.69 -17.72 -28.52
CA ASP A 257 31.41 -17.43 -29.17
C ASP A 257 31.41 -16.01 -29.75
N LYS A 258 31.37 -15.95 -31.09
CA LYS A 258 31.28 -14.71 -31.90
C LYS A 258 29.98 -13.94 -31.67
N GLN A 259 29.00 -14.52 -30.98
CA GLN A 259 27.67 -13.92 -30.83
C GLN A 259 27.56 -12.94 -29.65
N ASP A 260 28.48 -12.94 -28.68
CA ASP A 260 28.45 -12.02 -27.52
C ASP A 260 28.72 -10.56 -27.93
N PHE A 261 27.69 -9.72 -27.90
CA PHE A 261 27.76 -8.29 -28.24
C PHE A 261 28.84 -7.54 -27.44
N LEU A 262 28.92 -7.78 -26.12
CA LEU A 262 29.78 -7.03 -25.22
C LEU A 262 31.25 -7.43 -25.40
N ALA A 263 31.53 -8.72 -25.58
CA ALA A 263 32.88 -9.20 -25.88
C ALA A 263 33.38 -8.66 -27.24
N ASN A 264 32.52 -8.65 -28.27
CA ASN A 264 32.86 -8.05 -29.57
C ASN A 264 33.04 -6.53 -29.50
N LEU A 265 32.22 -5.82 -28.72
CA LEU A 265 32.37 -4.37 -28.50
C LEU A 265 33.70 -4.04 -27.80
N LEU A 266 34.06 -4.82 -26.77
CA LEU A 266 35.34 -4.70 -26.06
C LEU A 266 36.53 -4.95 -27.00
N ASP A 267 36.41 -5.87 -27.96
CA ASP A 267 37.46 -6.18 -28.95
C ASP A 267 37.59 -5.09 -30.03
N GLN A 268 36.47 -4.62 -30.58
CA GLN A 268 36.43 -3.58 -31.62
C GLN A 268 36.75 -2.17 -31.11
N MET A 269 36.69 -1.94 -29.79
CA MET A 269 37.08 -0.68 -29.13
C MET A 269 38.44 -0.75 -28.44
N LYS A 270 39.34 -1.63 -28.92
CA LYS A 270 40.76 -1.63 -28.52
C LYS A 270 41.54 -0.51 -29.21
N ASP A 271 42.46 0.09 -28.47
CA ASP A 271 43.49 1.00 -28.98
C ASP A 271 44.59 0.24 -29.74
N LYS A 272 45.60 0.98 -30.22
CA LYS A 272 46.75 0.43 -30.96
C LYS A 272 47.65 -0.48 -30.11
N ASP A 273 47.57 -0.39 -28.79
CA ASP A 273 48.30 -1.21 -27.83
C ASP A 273 47.45 -2.41 -27.35
N GLY A 274 46.26 -2.62 -27.92
CA GLY A 274 45.35 -3.73 -27.64
C GLY A 274 44.45 -3.54 -26.41
N ARG A 275 44.36 -2.33 -25.85
CA ARG A 275 43.61 -2.03 -24.62
C ARG A 275 42.26 -1.39 -24.92
N SER A 276 41.20 -1.86 -24.27
CA SER A 276 39.85 -1.28 -24.42
C SER A 276 39.67 -0.09 -23.48
N ASP A 277 39.17 1.05 -23.99
CA ASP A 277 38.79 2.19 -23.13
C ASP A 277 37.50 1.87 -22.36
N MET A 278 37.67 1.35 -21.14
CA MET A 278 36.57 0.92 -20.27
C MET A 278 35.66 2.07 -19.81
N ASP A 279 36.09 3.33 -19.88
CA ASP A 279 35.27 4.47 -19.46
C ASP A 279 34.43 4.98 -20.65
N LEU A 280 35.02 5.12 -21.83
CA LEU A 280 34.28 5.35 -23.07
C LEU A 280 33.23 4.25 -23.32
N ILE A 281 33.61 2.98 -23.16
CA ILE A 281 32.70 1.84 -23.34
C ILE A 281 31.56 1.89 -22.32
N ALA A 282 31.84 2.21 -21.05
CA ALA A 282 30.78 2.36 -20.04
C ALA A 282 29.81 3.50 -20.38
N LYS A 283 30.31 4.62 -20.91
CA LYS A 283 29.51 5.78 -21.34
C LYS A 283 28.64 5.49 -22.57
N GLN A 284 29.16 4.73 -23.56
CA GLN A 284 28.36 4.27 -24.70
C GLN A 284 27.27 3.28 -24.27
N LEU A 285 27.59 2.32 -23.40
CA LEU A 285 26.61 1.37 -22.85
C LEU A 285 25.54 2.06 -22.00
N ALA A 286 25.90 3.05 -21.18
CA ALA A 286 24.95 3.88 -20.45
C ALA A 286 24.01 4.64 -21.41
N SER A 287 24.53 5.15 -22.52
CA SER A 287 23.75 5.78 -23.61
C SER A 287 22.65 4.83 -24.14
N LEU A 288 22.96 3.54 -24.34
CA LEU A 288 21.99 2.54 -24.79
C LEU A 288 20.89 2.28 -23.75
N PHE A 289 21.22 2.17 -22.46
CA PHE A 289 20.20 2.00 -21.41
C PHE A 289 19.24 3.20 -21.30
N VAL A 290 19.76 4.43 -21.38
CA VAL A 290 18.94 5.65 -21.40
C VAL A 290 18.04 5.69 -22.63
N ALA A 291 18.55 5.29 -23.80
CA ALA A 291 17.80 5.25 -25.05
C ALA A 291 16.70 4.16 -25.08
N ALA A 292 16.89 3.05 -24.36
CA ALA A 292 16.00 1.89 -24.45
C ALA A 292 14.90 1.84 -23.38
N ILE A 293 15.25 2.00 -22.09
CA ILE A 293 14.34 1.70 -20.95
C ILE A 293 13.11 2.61 -20.99
N GLY A 294 13.32 3.92 -20.89
CA GLY A 294 12.23 4.91 -20.84
C GLY A 294 11.35 4.86 -22.09
N PRO A 295 11.92 4.97 -23.30
CA PRO A 295 11.14 5.00 -24.54
C PRO A 295 10.29 3.75 -24.79
N THR A 296 10.86 2.55 -24.63
CA THR A 296 10.14 1.31 -24.94
C THR A 296 9.09 0.96 -23.88
N SER A 297 9.38 1.23 -22.60
CA SER A 297 8.37 1.07 -21.53
C SER A 297 7.23 2.08 -21.63
N GLY A 298 7.51 3.31 -22.09
CA GLY A 298 6.50 4.31 -22.44
C GLY A 298 5.55 3.78 -23.52
N LEU A 299 6.09 3.37 -24.67
CA LEU A 299 5.33 2.75 -25.77
C LEU A 299 4.41 1.62 -25.26
N LEU A 300 4.97 0.59 -24.61
CA LEU A 300 4.20 -0.55 -24.11
C LEU A 300 3.08 -0.13 -23.15
N SER A 301 3.32 0.86 -22.30
CA SER A 301 2.33 1.38 -21.36
C SER A 301 1.17 2.10 -22.06
N PHE A 302 1.48 2.91 -23.08
CA PHE A 302 0.45 3.59 -23.87
C PHE A 302 -0.33 2.61 -24.76
N VAL A 303 0.28 1.55 -25.30
CA VAL A 303 -0.46 0.50 -26.04
C VAL A 303 -1.50 -0.17 -25.14
N ILE A 304 -1.11 -0.53 -23.91
CA ILE A 304 -2.03 -1.09 -22.91
C ILE A 304 -3.18 -0.12 -22.62
N TYR A 305 -2.90 1.16 -22.39
CA TYR A 305 -3.94 2.18 -22.17
C TYR A 305 -4.90 2.30 -23.36
N GLU A 306 -4.36 2.52 -24.57
CA GLU A 306 -5.14 2.76 -25.78
C GLU A 306 -5.99 1.56 -26.16
N LEU A 307 -5.46 0.33 -26.06
CA LEU A 307 -6.28 -0.86 -26.31
C LEU A 307 -7.37 -1.03 -25.24
N ILE A 308 -7.08 -0.82 -23.95
CA ILE A 308 -8.09 -0.95 -22.89
C ILE A 308 -9.25 0.04 -23.09
N LYS A 309 -8.99 1.28 -23.52
CA LYS A 309 -10.05 2.24 -23.89
C LYS A 309 -10.73 1.86 -25.21
N ASN A 310 -9.98 1.51 -26.25
CA ASN A 310 -10.48 1.22 -27.60
C ASN A 310 -10.79 -0.27 -27.82
N LYS A 311 -11.91 -0.74 -27.26
CA LYS A 311 -12.33 -2.17 -27.27
C LYS A 311 -12.41 -2.81 -28.66
N THR A 312 -12.69 -2.04 -29.72
CA THR A 312 -12.68 -2.54 -31.11
C THR A 312 -11.26 -2.93 -31.54
N SER A 313 -10.27 -2.07 -31.27
CA SER A 313 -8.86 -2.31 -31.57
C SER A 313 -8.29 -3.44 -30.71
N TYR A 314 -8.69 -3.53 -29.44
CA TYR A 314 -8.38 -4.62 -28.53
C TYR A 314 -8.76 -6.00 -29.13
N ARG A 315 -10.01 -6.13 -29.60
CA ARG A 315 -10.51 -7.38 -30.21
C ARG A 315 -9.83 -7.70 -31.54
N LYS A 316 -9.48 -6.69 -32.35
CA LYS A 316 -8.72 -6.86 -33.59
C LYS A 316 -7.29 -7.38 -33.34
N VAL A 317 -6.60 -6.86 -32.32
CA VAL A 317 -5.29 -7.38 -31.88
C VAL A 317 -5.40 -8.85 -31.49
N GLN A 318 -6.39 -9.21 -30.66
CA GLN A 318 -6.61 -10.61 -30.27
C GLN A 318 -6.93 -11.52 -31.47
N ALA A 319 -7.82 -11.09 -32.38
CA ALA A 319 -8.16 -11.88 -33.57
C ALA A 319 -6.99 -12.04 -34.56
N GLU A 320 -6.07 -11.08 -34.65
CA GLU A 320 -4.84 -11.22 -35.41
C GLU A 320 -3.88 -12.25 -34.76
N ILE A 321 -3.75 -12.21 -33.43
CA ILE A 321 -2.95 -13.18 -32.66
C ILE A 321 -3.48 -14.61 -32.85
N ASP A 322 -4.79 -14.80 -32.71
CA ASP A 322 -5.45 -16.10 -32.88
C ASP A 322 -5.25 -16.66 -34.30
N LYS A 323 -5.34 -15.79 -35.31
CA LYS A 323 -5.16 -16.18 -36.72
C LYS A 323 -3.72 -16.57 -37.06
N VAL A 324 -2.72 -15.92 -36.46
CA VAL A 324 -1.30 -16.12 -36.78
C VAL A 324 -0.68 -17.26 -35.94
N LEU A 325 -1.03 -17.37 -34.66
CA LEU A 325 -0.40 -18.32 -33.74
C LEU A 325 -1.26 -19.55 -33.41
N ALA A 326 -2.59 -19.45 -33.47
CA ALA A 326 -3.51 -20.42 -32.87
C ALA A 326 -3.13 -20.76 -31.40
N SER A 327 -2.41 -21.86 -31.16
CA SER A 327 -1.90 -22.30 -29.85
C SER A 327 -0.40 -22.08 -29.62
N ASP A 328 0.36 -21.71 -30.65
CA ASP A 328 1.83 -21.75 -30.63
C ASP A 328 2.44 -20.54 -29.92
N THR A 329 3.66 -20.69 -29.40
CA THR A 329 4.41 -19.56 -28.81
C THR A 329 5.02 -18.71 -29.92
N CYS A 330 5.07 -17.38 -29.71
CA CYS A 330 5.58 -16.46 -30.73
C CYS A 330 7.08 -16.66 -30.99
N ALA A 331 7.40 -17.26 -32.14
CA ALA A 331 8.75 -17.32 -32.70
C ALA A 331 9.10 -16.01 -33.45
N GLU A 332 10.36 -15.88 -33.85
CA GLU A 332 10.88 -14.72 -34.59
C GLU A 332 10.17 -14.55 -35.94
N ASP A 333 10.07 -15.64 -36.72
CA ASP A 333 9.42 -15.69 -38.05
C ASP A 333 7.94 -15.29 -38.03
N HIS A 334 7.29 -15.32 -36.86
CA HIS A 334 5.90 -14.89 -36.73
C HIS A 334 5.76 -13.36 -36.70
N LEU A 335 6.79 -12.61 -36.31
CA LEU A 335 6.68 -11.18 -36.02
C LEU A 335 6.31 -10.32 -37.25
N ASP A 336 6.64 -10.74 -38.46
CA ASP A 336 6.26 -10.02 -39.69
C ASP A 336 4.79 -10.24 -40.08
N ASN A 337 4.13 -11.25 -39.52
CA ASN A 337 2.74 -11.61 -39.85
C ASN A 337 1.68 -10.84 -39.04
N PHE A 338 2.07 -9.82 -38.25
CA PHE A 338 1.17 -8.99 -37.44
C PHE A 338 1.03 -7.53 -37.96
N PRO A 339 0.39 -7.28 -39.11
CA PRO A 339 0.24 -5.94 -39.66
C PRO A 339 -0.65 -5.02 -38.81
N TYR A 340 -1.71 -5.52 -38.15
CA TYR A 340 -2.58 -4.70 -37.31
C TYR A 340 -1.91 -4.33 -35.97
N ILE A 341 -1.16 -5.25 -35.34
CA ILE A 341 -0.33 -4.89 -34.17
C ILE A 341 0.75 -3.88 -34.59
N THR A 342 1.35 -4.02 -35.77
CA THR A 342 2.30 -3.02 -36.30
C THR A 342 1.63 -1.64 -36.48
N ALA A 343 0.38 -1.61 -36.95
CA ALA A 343 -0.41 -0.39 -37.08
C ALA A 343 -0.79 0.22 -35.73
N VAL A 344 -1.18 -0.59 -34.74
CA VAL A 344 -1.41 -0.19 -33.34
C VAL A 344 -0.16 0.43 -32.73
N LEU A 345 0.99 -0.24 -32.84
CA LEU A 345 2.28 0.26 -32.34
C LEU A 345 2.60 1.62 -32.96
N ARG A 346 2.50 1.75 -34.29
CA ARG A 346 2.75 3.02 -35.01
C ARG A 346 1.80 4.14 -34.58
N GLU A 347 0.51 3.86 -34.39
CA GLU A 347 -0.47 4.87 -33.97
C GLU A 347 -0.26 5.32 -32.51
N THR A 348 0.09 4.40 -31.61
CA THR A 348 0.52 4.76 -30.25
C THR A 348 1.78 5.64 -30.30
N LEU A 349 2.74 5.31 -31.16
CA LEU A 349 4.00 6.06 -31.33
C LEU A 349 3.81 7.43 -32.00
N ARG A 350 2.72 7.60 -32.75
CA ARG A 350 2.27 8.88 -33.31
C ARG A 350 1.70 9.78 -32.20
N LEU A 351 0.71 9.29 -31.47
CA LEU A 351 0.01 10.07 -30.43
C LEU A 351 0.89 10.35 -29.22
N HIS A 352 1.64 9.35 -28.76
CA HIS A 352 2.43 9.40 -27.53
C HIS A 352 3.92 9.15 -27.84
N PRO A 353 4.58 10.05 -28.59
CA PRO A 353 5.99 9.89 -28.94
C PRO A 353 6.83 9.83 -27.67
N PRO A 354 7.59 8.74 -27.43
CA PRO A 354 8.30 8.60 -26.17
C PRO A 354 9.41 9.63 -25.99
N VAL A 355 9.98 10.16 -27.08
CA VAL A 355 10.76 11.41 -27.09
C VAL A 355 9.84 12.50 -27.68
N PRO A 356 9.24 13.38 -26.85
CA PRO A 356 8.18 14.28 -27.31
C PRO A 356 8.69 15.59 -27.94
N ALA A 357 9.98 15.90 -27.80
CA ALA A 357 10.64 17.02 -28.47
C ALA A 357 12.16 16.78 -28.58
N HIS A 358 12.80 17.38 -29.59
CA HIS A 358 14.27 17.39 -29.76
C HIS A 358 14.80 18.76 -30.22
N ALA A 359 16.11 18.98 -30.07
CA ALA A 359 16.75 20.27 -30.34
C ALA A 359 17.65 20.25 -31.57
N VAL A 360 17.56 21.32 -32.37
CA VAL A 360 18.52 21.69 -33.42
C VAL A 360 19.02 23.12 -33.18
N ARG A 361 20.10 23.53 -33.84
CA ARG A 361 20.66 24.89 -33.76
C ARG A 361 20.83 25.47 -35.15
N ALA A 362 20.44 26.72 -35.37
CA ALA A 362 20.70 27.42 -36.62
C ALA A 362 22.22 27.68 -36.77
N SER A 363 22.83 27.22 -37.86
CA SER A 363 24.25 27.46 -38.17
C SER A 363 24.51 28.74 -38.97
N GLU A 364 23.44 29.42 -39.41
CA GLU A 364 23.46 30.74 -40.05
C GLU A 364 22.15 31.50 -39.75
N THR A 365 22.14 32.81 -39.93
CA THR A 365 20.91 33.62 -39.83
C THR A 365 20.01 33.38 -41.04
N THR A 366 18.72 33.11 -40.80
CA THR A 366 17.82 32.51 -41.79
C THR A 366 16.37 33.00 -41.68
N VAL A 367 15.52 32.63 -42.65
CA VAL A 367 14.06 32.80 -42.63
C VAL A 367 13.41 31.45 -42.87
N VAL A 368 12.59 31.00 -41.91
CA VAL A 368 11.84 29.73 -41.94
C VAL A 368 10.38 29.99 -42.31
N GLY A 369 9.76 29.08 -43.07
CA GLY A 369 8.38 29.18 -43.53
C GLY A 369 8.12 30.34 -44.48
N GLY A 370 9.19 30.94 -45.02
CA GLY A 370 9.15 32.19 -45.79
C GLY A 370 8.83 33.46 -44.98
N LYS A 371 8.67 33.38 -43.65
CA LYS A 371 8.19 34.49 -42.81
C LYS A 371 8.93 34.72 -41.49
N TYR A 372 9.45 33.70 -40.83
CA TYR A 372 10.02 33.81 -39.49
C TYR A 372 11.54 33.93 -39.53
N LYS A 373 12.10 35.08 -39.13
CA LYS A 373 13.56 35.23 -39.01
C LYS A 373 14.06 34.44 -37.80
N ILE A 374 15.08 33.62 -38.00
CA ILE A 374 15.81 32.91 -36.94
C ILE A 374 17.28 33.33 -37.04
N ASP A 375 17.84 33.85 -35.95
CA ASP A 375 19.24 34.32 -35.92
C ASP A 375 20.22 33.15 -35.72
N GLU A 376 21.45 33.34 -36.19
CA GLU A 376 22.53 32.36 -36.03
C GLU A 376 22.75 31.94 -34.56
N GLY A 377 23.07 30.67 -34.34
CA GLY A 377 23.26 30.10 -33.00
C GLY A 377 21.97 29.86 -32.21
N SER A 378 20.82 30.39 -32.65
CA SER A 378 19.52 30.15 -32.01
C SER A 378 19.19 28.66 -31.90
N THR A 379 18.63 28.26 -30.76
CA THR A 379 18.24 26.86 -30.51
C THR A 379 16.76 26.67 -30.87
N ILE A 380 16.44 25.69 -31.70
CA ILE A 380 15.06 25.38 -32.09
C ILE A 380 14.67 24.03 -31.48
N LEU A 381 13.63 24.04 -30.64
CA LEU A 381 12.97 22.85 -30.12
C LEU A 381 11.85 22.43 -31.10
N ILE A 382 12.01 21.27 -31.70
CA ILE A 382 11.00 20.64 -32.54
C ILE A 382 10.04 19.88 -31.61
N ASN A 383 8.78 20.33 -31.52
CA ASN A 383 7.77 19.71 -30.68
C ASN A 383 7.11 18.53 -31.41
N ASP A 384 7.77 17.37 -31.36
CA ASP A 384 7.35 16.16 -32.06
C ASP A 384 5.93 15.72 -31.68
N ARG A 385 5.52 15.95 -30.43
CA ARG A 385 4.18 15.64 -29.94
C ARG A 385 3.08 16.52 -30.57
N SER A 386 3.33 17.80 -30.79
CA SER A 386 2.41 18.64 -31.60
C SER A 386 2.44 18.24 -33.07
N ILE A 387 3.63 18.03 -33.66
CA ILE A 387 3.79 17.71 -35.09
C ILE A 387 3.11 16.40 -35.50
N GLN A 388 3.14 15.37 -34.64
CA GLN A 388 2.46 14.10 -34.92
C GLN A 388 0.95 14.12 -34.60
N ARG A 389 0.44 15.26 -34.10
CA ARG A 389 -0.99 15.53 -33.83
C ARG A 389 -1.49 16.79 -34.57
N ASP A 390 -0.74 17.27 -35.56
CA ASP A 390 -1.03 18.49 -36.31
C ASP A 390 -2.33 18.32 -37.12
N THR A 391 -3.34 19.13 -36.79
CA THR A 391 -4.71 19.01 -37.31
C THR A 391 -4.90 19.62 -38.70
N ASP A 392 -3.85 20.23 -39.28
CA ASP A 392 -3.85 20.64 -40.67
C ASP A 392 -4.04 19.41 -41.60
N GLU A 393 -4.87 19.56 -42.64
CA GLU A 393 -5.18 18.50 -43.61
C GLU A 393 -3.96 18.06 -44.45
N SER A 394 -2.91 18.89 -44.54
CA SER A 394 -1.62 18.50 -45.12
C SER A 394 -0.75 17.65 -44.18
N ALA A 395 -1.15 17.50 -42.92
CA ALA A 395 -0.48 16.68 -41.91
C ALA A 395 -1.35 15.46 -41.51
N TRP A 396 -2.21 15.61 -40.50
CA TRP A 396 -3.02 14.50 -39.95
C TRP A 396 -4.53 14.76 -39.96
N GLY A 397 -4.97 15.98 -40.30
CA GLY A 397 -6.38 16.36 -40.42
C GLY A 397 -7.12 16.47 -39.08
N ALA A 398 -8.41 16.80 -39.14
CA ALA A 398 -9.21 17.10 -37.94
C ALA A 398 -9.25 15.96 -36.88
N ASP A 399 -9.13 14.70 -37.28
CA ASP A 399 -9.14 13.53 -36.38
C ASP A 399 -7.78 13.20 -35.74
N ALA A 400 -6.78 14.08 -35.86
CA ALA A 400 -5.40 13.81 -35.44
C ALA A 400 -5.22 13.46 -33.94
N ASN A 401 -6.19 13.77 -33.06
CA ASN A 401 -6.13 13.38 -31.65
C ASN A 401 -6.81 12.02 -31.35
N GLU A 402 -7.46 11.38 -32.33
CA GLU A 402 -8.08 10.05 -32.18
C GLU A 402 -7.06 8.92 -32.35
N PHE A 403 -7.18 7.86 -31.55
CA PHE A 403 -6.44 6.61 -31.71
C PHE A 403 -7.08 5.73 -32.78
N LYS A 404 -6.50 5.76 -33.99
CA LYS A 404 -7.07 5.18 -35.20
C LYS A 404 -6.04 4.31 -35.96
N PRO A 405 -5.70 3.11 -35.46
CA PRO A 405 -4.67 2.23 -36.04
C PRO A 405 -4.82 2.02 -37.55
N GLU A 406 -6.05 1.98 -38.05
CA GLU A 406 -6.38 1.86 -39.47
C GLU A 406 -5.71 2.93 -40.35
N ARG A 407 -5.40 4.13 -39.82
CA ARG A 407 -4.65 5.15 -40.59
C ARG A 407 -3.25 4.65 -40.97
N MET A 408 -2.61 3.87 -40.09
CA MET A 408 -1.24 3.37 -40.27
C MET A 408 -1.13 2.20 -41.26
N ALA A 409 -2.25 1.61 -41.67
CA ALA A 409 -2.28 0.62 -42.76
C ALA A 409 -2.12 1.28 -44.14
N ASN A 410 -2.58 2.53 -44.31
CA ASN A 410 -2.56 3.27 -45.57
C ASN A 410 -1.37 4.24 -45.71
N ILE A 411 -0.48 4.29 -44.71
CA ILE A 411 0.66 5.20 -44.67
C ILE A 411 1.94 4.46 -45.09
N GLN A 412 2.54 4.90 -46.19
CA GLN A 412 3.83 4.41 -46.65
C GLN A 412 4.95 4.94 -45.73
N VAL A 413 5.48 4.05 -44.91
CA VAL A 413 6.67 4.26 -44.09
C VAL A 413 7.86 3.63 -44.82
N GLU A 414 8.89 4.43 -45.09
CA GLU A 414 10.13 4.01 -45.77
C GLU A 414 10.99 3.11 -44.85
N GLU A 415 12.02 2.44 -45.37
CA GLU A 415 12.93 1.55 -44.62
C GLU A 415 13.64 2.22 -43.41
N ASN A 416 13.61 3.56 -43.33
CA ASN A 416 14.19 4.34 -42.24
C ASN A 416 13.20 4.66 -41.09
N GLY A 417 12.00 4.06 -41.11
CA GLY A 417 11.00 4.20 -40.04
C GLY A 417 10.19 5.50 -40.07
N MET A 418 10.24 6.29 -41.15
CA MET A 418 9.48 7.54 -41.31
C MET A 418 8.77 7.66 -42.66
N THR A 419 7.82 8.60 -42.76
CA THR A 419 7.18 8.97 -44.02
C THR A 419 8.03 9.97 -44.82
N LYS A 420 7.90 9.96 -46.16
CA LYS A 420 8.64 10.83 -47.10
C LYS A 420 8.36 12.34 -46.92
N ASP A 421 7.17 12.68 -46.43
CA ASP A 421 6.78 14.04 -46.01
C ASP A 421 7.41 14.43 -44.65
N MET A 422 7.76 13.45 -43.81
CA MET A 422 8.17 13.49 -42.40
C MET A 422 7.06 13.87 -41.39
N ARG A 423 5.78 13.62 -41.68
CA ARG A 423 4.69 13.79 -40.70
C ARG A 423 4.65 12.70 -39.63
N PHE A 424 5.12 11.49 -39.97
CA PHE A 424 5.38 10.40 -39.04
C PHE A 424 6.90 10.16 -38.96
N LYS A 425 7.49 10.33 -37.78
CA LYS A 425 8.95 10.26 -37.58
C LYS A 425 9.38 9.77 -36.18
N PRO A 426 8.80 8.67 -35.66
CA PRO A 426 8.95 8.27 -34.26
C PRO A 426 10.38 7.94 -33.80
N TYR A 427 11.28 7.61 -34.73
CA TYR A 427 12.64 7.15 -34.44
C TYR A 427 13.73 8.16 -34.88
N GLY A 428 13.44 9.47 -34.82
CA GLY A 428 14.40 10.50 -35.24
C GLY A 428 14.55 10.57 -36.76
N ASN A 429 15.70 11.02 -37.29
CA ASN A 429 15.85 11.18 -38.75
C ASN A 429 17.27 10.99 -39.31
N GLY A 430 17.36 10.38 -40.50
CA GLY A 430 18.61 10.28 -41.30
C GLY A 430 19.81 9.72 -40.54
N THR A 431 20.97 10.36 -40.64
CA THR A 431 22.20 9.91 -39.97
C THR A 431 22.11 9.88 -38.44
N ARG A 432 21.21 10.64 -37.82
CA ARG A 432 20.95 10.62 -36.37
C ARG A 432 19.61 9.95 -36.03
N ALA A 433 19.11 9.04 -36.90
CA ALA A 433 18.00 8.16 -36.58
C ALA A 433 18.33 7.19 -35.42
N CYS A 434 17.30 6.63 -34.80
CA CYS A 434 17.45 5.75 -33.66
C CYS A 434 18.04 4.41 -34.09
N LEU A 435 19.25 4.13 -33.60
CA LEU A 435 19.97 2.89 -33.86
C LEU A 435 19.15 1.64 -33.51
N GLY A 436 18.34 1.72 -32.45
CA GLY A 436 17.50 0.63 -31.96
C GLY A 436 16.09 0.58 -32.53
N HIS A 437 15.81 1.17 -33.71
CA HIS A 437 14.46 1.15 -34.31
C HIS A 437 13.89 -0.28 -34.39
N GLU A 438 14.60 -1.17 -35.08
CA GLU A 438 14.17 -2.55 -35.33
C GLU A 438 14.07 -3.34 -34.02
N PHE A 439 15.07 -3.23 -33.16
CA PHE A 439 15.08 -3.85 -31.82
C PHE A 439 13.87 -3.42 -30.98
N SER A 440 13.53 -2.12 -31.01
CA SER A 440 12.39 -1.56 -30.28
C SER A 440 11.05 -2.08 -30.82
N MET A 441 10.88 -2.11 -32.16
CA MET A 441 9.68 -2.63 -32.81
C MET A 441 9.52 -4.16 -32.62
N MET A 442 10.60 -4.92 -32.78
CA MET A 442 10.65 -6.37 -32.56
C MET A 442 10.22 -6.72 -31.12
N LEU A 443 10.85 -6.08 -30.13
CA LEU A 443 10.51 -6.26 -28.72
C LEU A 443 9.06 -5.84 -28.41
N ALA A 444 8.61 -4.70 -28.95
CA ALA A 444 7.25 -4.23 -28.74
C ALA A 444 6.18 -5.17 -29.32
N LYS A 445 6.40 -5.70 -30.54
CA LYS A 445 5.53 -6.75 -31.12
C LYS A 445 5.52 -7.99 -30.22
N LEU A 446 6.70 -8.54 -29.90
CA LEU A 446 6.84 -9.77 -29.12
C LEU A 446 6.14 -9.70 -27.76
N VAL A 447 6.29 -8.57 -27.04
CA VAL A 447 5.65 -8.35 -25.74
C VAL A 447 4.13 -8.22 -25.88
N ILE A 448 3.64 -7.42 -26.82
CA ILE A 448 2.18 -7.25 -27.00
C ILE A 448 1.51 -8.56 -27.45
N VAL A 449 2.12 -9.30 -28.39
CA VAL A 449 1.63 -10.62 -28.82
C VAL A 449 1.61 -11.59 -27.63
N SER A 450 2.71 -11.71 -26.89
CA SER A 450 2.82 -12.68 -25.78
C SER A 450 1.86 -12.37 -24.62
N LEU A 451 1.56 -11.09 -24.38
CA LEU A 451 0.57 -10.66 -23.39
C LEU A 451 -0.85 -10.94 -23.88
N PHE A 452 -1.27 -10.39 -25.01
CA PHE A 452 -2.66 -10.47 -25.48
C PHE A 452 -3.06 -11.86 -26.00
N GLN A 453 -2.09 -12.76 -26.26
CA GLN A 453 -2.37 -14.19 -26.45
C GLN A 453 -2.98 -14.82 -25.19
N ARG A 454 -2.46 -14.48 -23.99
CA ARG A 454 -2.70 -15.23 -22.74
C ARG A 454 -3.45 -14.45 -21.66
N LEU A 455 -3.52 -13.13 -21.78
CA LEU A 455 -4.08 -12.22 -20.78
C LEU A 455 -5.14 -11.30 -21.38
N ASP A 456 -6.18 -11.05 -20.59
CA ASP A 456 -7.04 -9.88 -20.73
C ASP A 456 -6.68 -8.79 -19.72
N PHE A 457 -7.03 -7.55 -20.02
CA PHE A 457 -6.68 -6.36 -19.25
C PHE A 457 -7.87 -5.41 -19.05
N THR A 458 -7.97 -4.85 -17.84
CA THR A 458 -8.85 -3.73 -17.50
C THR A 458 -8.11 -2.64 -16.74
N LEU A 459 -8.64 -1.43 -16.71
CA LEU A 459 -8.22 -0.43 -15.73
C LEU A 459 -8.62 -0.91 -14.33
N ALA A 460 -7.78 -0.64 -13.32
CA ALA A 460 -8.16 -0.83 -11.92
C ALA A 460 -9.14 0.27 -11.47
N ASP A 461 -8.91 1.49 -11.92
CA ASP A 461 -9.82 2.63 -11.80
C ASP A 461 -10.44 2.92 -13.17
N THR A 462 -11.74 2.66 -13.32
CA THR A 462 -12.47 2.86 -14.58
C THR A 462 -12.61 4.34 -14.96
N SER A 463 -12.54 5.24 -13.97
CA SER A 463 -12.57 6.70 -14.16
C SER A 463 -11.22 7.28 -14.60
N TYR A 464 -10.14 6.49 -14.61
CA TYR A 464 -8.80 6.97 -14.94
C TYR A 464 -8.71 7.63 -16.32
N GLU A 465 -8.38 8.92 -16.31
CA GLU A 465 -7.98 9.72 -17.47
C GLU A 465 -6.46 9.77 -17.62
N LEU A 466 -5.97 9.90 -18.86
CA LEU A 466 -4.54 9.86 -19.13
C LEU A 466 -3.84 11.09 -18.55
N ARG A 467 -2.88 10.84 -17.65
CA ARG A 467 -1.95 11.85 -17.12
C ARG A 467 -0.53 11.42 -17.44
N HIS A 468 0.40 12.35 -17.62
CA HIS A 468 1.77 12.04 -17.99
C HIS A 468 2.76 12.13 -16.82
N LYS A 469 3.87 11.41 -16.96
CA LYS A 469 5.13 11.61 -16.21
C LYS A 469 6.27 11.60 -17.22
N GLN A 470 7.30 12.41 -17.01
CA GLN A 470 8.44 12.48 -17.93
C GLN A 470 9.76 12.24 -17.17
N ARG A 471 10.50 11.19 -17.56
CA ARG A 471 11.86 10.86 -17.07
C ARG A 471 12.78 10.83 -18.28
N ILE A 472 12.94 12.01 -18.90
CA ILE A 472 13.28 12.26 -20.30
C ILE A 472 12.21 11.70 -21.25
N ALA A 473 12.00 10.38 -21.22
CA ALA A 473 10.93 9.73 -21.96
C ALA A 473 9.54 10.02 -21.36
N LEU A 474 8.53 10.13 -22.23
CA LEU A 474 7.13 10.28 -21.86
C LEU A 474 6.52 8.91 -21.46
N GLN A 475 5.79 8.89 -20.34
CA GLN A 475 5.10 7.70 -19.82
C GLN A 475 3.74 8.10 -19.20
N PRO A 476 2.76 7.18 -19.08
CA PRO A 476 1.56 7.44 -18.30
C PRO A 476 1.86 7.49 -16.79
N SER A 477 1.10 8.31 -16.07
CA SER A 477 1.24 8.59 -14.64
C SER A 477 -0.04 8.24 -13.90
N GLY A 478 0.09 7.46 -12.81
CA GLY A 478 -1.04 6.95 -12.04
C GLY A 478 -1.83 5.82 -12.71
N LEU A 479 -1.54 5.46 -13.97
CA LEU A 479 -2.19 4.36 -14.68
C LEU A 479 -2.05 3.05 -13.88
N ARG A 480 -3.20 2.48 -13.49
CA ARG A 480 -3.29 1.15 -12.86
C ARG A 480 -4.15 0.23 -13.68
N VAL A 481 -3.66 -0.98 -13.92
CA VAL A 481 -4.37 -2.02 -14.65
C VAL A 481 -4.41 -3.32 -13.86
N ILE A 482 -5.43 -4.13 -14.13
CA ILE A 482 -5.57 -5.51 -13.66
C ILE A 482 -5.42 -6.40 -14.90
N ALA A 483 -4.56 -7.40 -14.83
CA ALA A 483 -4.37 -8.40 -15.88
C ALA A 483 -4.92 -9.75 -15.38
N PHE A 484 -5.69 -10.46 -16.18
CA PHE A 484 -6.30 -11.73 -15.82
C PHE A 484 -6.20 -12.72 -16.97
N THR A 485 -6.41 -14.02 -16.75
CA THR A 485 -6.27 -15.00 -17.83
C THR A 485 -7.27 -14.68 -18.94
N ARG A 486 -6.84 -14.75 -20.20
CA ARG A 486 -7.71 -14.42 -21.32
C ARG A 486 -8.93 -15.35 -21.34
N GLY A 487 -10.13 -14.76 -21.35
CA GLY A 487 -11.40 -15.49 -21.25
C GLY A 487 -11.92 -15.77 -19.82
N ASP A 488 -11.13 -15.52 -18.76
CA ASP A 488 -11.70 -15.41 -17.40
C ASP A 488 -12.61 -14.17 -17.31
N PRO A 489 -13.64 -14.16 -16.46
CA PRO A 489 -14.37 -12.93 -16.15
C PRO A 489 -13.44 -11.91 -15.45
N PRO A 490 -13.59 -10.59 -15.70
CA PRO A 490 -12.78 -9.58 -15.04
C PRO A 490 -12.86 -9.69 -13.50
N PRO A 491 -11.74 -9.62 -12.75
CA PRO A 491 -11.77 -9.62 -11.29
C PRO A 491 -12.71 -8.53 -10.74
N GLY A 492 -13.71 -8.95 -9.95
CA GLY A 492 -14.78 -8.07 -9.44
C GLY A 492 -16.09 -8.11 -10.23
N ALA A 493 -16.08 -8.56 -11.50
CA ALA A 493 -17.30 -8.82 -12.28
C ALA A 493 -17.95 -10.14 -11.85
N GLY A 494 -18.63 -10.11 -10.70
CA GLY A 494 -19.23 -11.29 -10.08
C GLY A 494 -20.35 -11.90 -10.91
N SER A 495 -20.05 -13.00 -11.63
CA SER A 495 -21.06 -13.92 -12.12
C SER A 495 -21.77 -14.57 -10.93
N ILE A 496 -23.04 -14.22 -10.69
CA ILE A 496 -23.86 -14.81 -9.63
C ILE A 496 -24.11 -16.28 -9.98
N PRO A 497 -23.62 -17.27 -9.21
CA PRO A 497 -24.02 -18.66 -9.37
C PRO A 497 -25.46 -18.81 -8.85
N THR A 498 -26.35 -19.34 -9.67
CA THR A 498 -27.74 -19.61 -9.26
C THR A 498 -27.74 -20.57 -8.07
N PRO A 499 -28.52 -20.32 -7.00
CA PRO A 499 -28.49 -21.17 -5.79
C PRO A 499 -29.02 -22.58 -6.09
N VAL A 500 -28.10 -23.54 -6.19
CA VAL A 500 -28.44 -24.97 -6.26
C VAL A 500 -28.77 -25.48 -4.87
N THR A 501 -29.97 -26.03 -4.69
CA THR A 501 -30.47 -26.50 -3.39
C THR A 501 -29.62 -27.67 -2.86
N PRO A 502 -29.15 -27.64 -1.59
CA PRO A 502 -28.39 -28.74 -1.03
C PRO A 502 -29.27 -29.96 -0.75
N SER A 503 -29.05 -31.08 -1.45
CA SER A 503 -29.60 -32.38 -1.05
C SER A 503 -28.71 -32.99 0.04
N PRO A 504 -29.27 -33.49 1.15
CA PRO A 504 -28.48 -34.18 2.17
C PRO A 504 -28.01 -35.55 1.67
N ALA A 505 -26.76 -35.89 1.96
CA ALA A 505 -26.16 -37.22 1.73
C ALA A 505 -25.49 -37.70 3.04
N PRO A 506 -25.47 -39.02 3.30
CA PRO A 506 -25.23 -39.54 4.66
C PRO A 506 -23.76 -39.61 5.07
N ARG A 507 -23.51 -39.61 6.38
CA ARG A 507 -22.22 -39.92 6.98
C ARG A 507 -22.07 -41.44 7.19
N PRO A 508 -21.02 -42.11 6.68
CA PRO A 508 -20.53 -43.36 7.24
C PRO A 508 -19.80 -43.05 8.56
N GLY A 509 -20.05 -43.83 9.60
CA GLY A 509 -19.21 -43.82 10.81
C GLY A 509 -18.11 -44.86 10.71
N MET A 510 -16.94 -44.56 11.28
CA MET A 510 -15.96 -45.56 11.69
C MET A 510 -15.46 -45.19 13.08
N GLU A 511 -15.62 -46.10 14.04
CA GLU A 511 -15.06 -45.98 15.38
C GLU A 511 -13.57 -46.36 15.35
N VAL A 512 -12.77 -45.69 16.19
CA VAL A 512 -11.37 -46.06 16.48
C VAL A 512 -11.24 -46.11 18.00
N PRO A 513 -10.59 -47.13 18.60
CA PRO A 513 -10.71 -47.37 20.05
C PRO A 513 -10.16 -46.25 20.93
N GLU A 514 -10.95 -45.77 21.91
CA GLU A 514 -10.46 -44.83 22.91
C GLU A 514 -9.52 -45.52 23.91
N SER A 515 -8.32 -44.94 24.11
CA SER A 515 -7.60 -45.08 25.37
C SER A 515 -8.02 -43.94 26.31
N SER A 516 -8.44 -44.29 27.53
CA SER A 516 -9.09 -43.36 28.46
C SER A 516 -8.11 -42.35 29.08
N LYS A 517 -7.88 -41.23 28.37
CA LYS A 517 -7.14 -40.06 28.88
C LYS A 517 -7.99 -39.24 29.85
N GLN A 518 -7.37 -38.78 30.95
CA GLN A 518 -8.01 -37.98 32.01
C GLN A 518 -8.64 -36.69 31.44
N PRO A 519 -9.94 -36.40 31.65
CA PRO A 519 -10.55 -35.17 31.16
C PRO A 519 -9.94 -33.92 31.83
N ILE A 520 -9.83 -32.83 31.06
CA ILE A 520 -9.57 -31.46 31.54
C ILE A 520 -10.53 -30.51 30.83
N TYR A 521 -11.26 -29.72 31.60
CA TYR A 521 -12.25 -28.79 31.08
C TYR A 521 -11.63 -27.40 30.98
N ILE A 522 -11.73 -26.77 29.82
CA ILE A 522 -11.13 -25.46 29.55
C ILE A 522 -12.23 -24.55 29.02
N LEU A 523 -12.72 -23.67 29.88
CA LEU A 523 -13.88 -22.81 29.66
C LEU A 523 -13.41 -21.37 29.39
N TRP A 524 -14.08 -20.63 28.50
CA TRP A 524 -13.72 -19.23 28.24
C TRP A 524 -14.90 -18.26 28.11
N GLY A 525 -14.58 -17.00 28.39
CA GLY A 525 -15.37 -15.83 28.00
C GLY A 525 -14.46 -14.86 27.24
N SER A 526 -14.80 -14.52 26.00
CA SER A 526 -13.94 -13.68 25.15
C SER A 526 -14.70 -12.89 24.09
N ARG A 527 -14.23 -11.67 23.79
CA ARG A 527 -14.78 -10.78 22.74
C ARG A 527 -13.83 -10.59 21.55
N ASP A 528 -12.53 -10.51 21.81
CA ASP A 528 -11.47 -10.27 20.81
C ASP A 528 -10.61 -11.52 20.49
N GLY A 529 -11.01 -12.67 21.05
CA GLY A 529 -10.34 -13.96 20.90
C GLY A 529 -9.11 -14.14 21.79
N THR A 530 -8.75 -13.20 22.67
CA THR A 530 -7.53 -13.32 23.51
C THR A 530 -7.65 -14.46 24.53
N CYS A 531 -8.76 -14.54 25.27
CA CYS A 531 -8.99 -15.62 26.25
C CYS A 531 -9.30 -16.96 25.58
N GLU A 532 -9.98 -16.93 24.43
CA GLU A 532 -10.18 -18.10 23.58
C GLU A 532 -8.84 -18.68 23.13
N ASN A 533 -7.90 -17.85 22.64
CA ASN A 533 -6.59 -18.32 22.20
C ASN A 533 -5.69 -18.82 23.35
N TYR A 534 -5.86 -18.30 24.57
CA TYR A 534 -5.26 -18.87 25.77
C TYR A 534 -5.88 -20.25 26.10
N ALA A 535 -7.19 -20.44 25.94
CA ALA A 535 -7.85 -21.74 26.10
C ALA A 535 -7.40 -22.75 25.03
N GLU A 536 -7.32 -22.34 23.75
CA GLU A 536 -6.73 -23.13 22.66
C GLU A 536 -5.27 -23.51 22.95
N THR A 537 -4.51 -22.66 23.65
CA THR A 537 -3.10 -22.93 24.00
C THR A 537 -2.98 -24.02 25.06
N LEU A 538 -3.77 -23.95 26.14
CA LEU A 538 -3.82 -25.03 27.14
C LEU A 538 -4.41 -26.32 26.55
N SER A 539 -5.40 -26.22 25.65
CA SER A 539 -5.98 -27.36 24.94
C SER A 539 -4.96 -28.06 24.04
N ARG A 540 -4.15 -27.33 23.28
CA ARG A 540 -3.01 -27.88 22.50
C ARG A 540 -1.92 -28.49 23.39
N TRP A 541 -1.82 -28.08 24.65
CA TRP A 541 -0.81 -28.55 25.61
C TRP A 541 -1.25 -29.77 26.45
N ALA A 542 -2.55 -30.09 26.45
CA ALA A 542 -3.15 -31.16 27.25
C ALA A 542 -2.88 -32.60 26.74
N PRO A 543 -3.01 -32.94 25.44
CA PRO A 543 -2.86 -34.32 24.95
C PRO A 543 -1.50 -34.97 25.17
N ALA A 544 -0.41 -34.20 25.02
CA ALA A 544 0.96 -34.64 25.28
C ALA A 544 1.25 -34.83 26.78
N ARG A 545 0.51 -34.11 27.64
CA ARG A 545 0.52 -34.28 29.11
C ARG A 545 -0.44 -35.38 29.59
N GLY A 546 -1.07 -36.14 28.69
CA GLY A 546 -1.93 -37.27 29.04
C GLY A 546 -3.41 -36.94 29.29
N TYR A 547 -3.84 -35.69 29.06
CA TYR A 547 -5.21 -35.25 29.28
C TYR A 547 -6.06 -35.23 28.00
N LYS A 548 -7.39 -35.39 28.13
CA LYS A 548 -8.41 -35.22 27.09
C LYS A 548 -9.05 -33.82 27.25
N PRO A 549 -8.67 -32.81 26.45
CA PRO A 549 -9.23 -31.47 26.60
C PRO A 549 -10.69 -31.39 26.13
N ILE A 550 -11.53 -30.78 26.95
CA ILE A 550 -12.95 -30.51 26.69
C ILE A 550 -13.12 -28.99 26.73
N MET A 551 -13.59 -28.40 25.63
CA MET A 551 -13.64 -26.94 25.43
C MET A 551 -15.08 -26.47 25.22
N ALA A 552 -15.52 -25.47 26.01
CA ALA A 552 -16.83 -24.83 25.87
C ALA A 552 -16.82 -23.36 26.33
N GLU A 553 -17.76 -22.56 25.81
CA GLU A 553 -18.00 -21.21 26.31
C GLU A 553 -18.65 -21.22 27.70
N LEU A 554 -18.41 -20.20 28.52
CA LEU A 554 -18.94 -20.15 29.90
C LEU A 554 -20.47 -20.26 29.98
N ASN A 555 -21.23 -19.60 29.09
CA ASN A 555 -22.69 -19.69 29.09
C ASN A 555 -23.23 -21.12 28.83
N HIS A 556 -22.42 -22.06 28.32
CA HIS A 556 -22.82 -23.46 28.21
C HIS A 556 -23.14 -24.11 29.56
N TYR A 557 -22.54 -23.59 30.64
CA TYR A 557 -22.78 -24.02 32.03
C TYR A 557 -23.74 -23.07 32.78
N SER A 558 -24.50 -22.24 32.09
CA SER A 558 -25.54 -21.41 32.71
C SER A 558 -26.82 -22.20 32.99
N GLY A 559 -27.56 -21.84 34.05
CA GLY A 559 -28.96 -22.22 34.29
C GLY A 559 -29.24 -23.67 34.71
N LYS A 560 -28.54 -24.67 34.17
CA LYS A 560 -28.69 -26.10 34.50
C LYS A 560 -27.42 -26.96 34.40
N GLY A 561 -26.36 -26.48 33.73
CA GLY A 561 -25.12 -27.24 33.57
C GLY A 561 -24.21 -27.13 34.78
N LYS A 562 -24.22 -28.11 35.70
CA LYS A 562 -23.23 -28.15 36.79
C LYS A 562 -21.82 -28.24 36.23
N LEU A 563 -20.88 -27.51 36.85
CA LEU A 563 -19.46 -27.67 36.56
C LEU A 563 -19.00 -29.09 36.90
N PRO A 564 -18.16 -29.71 36.06
CA PRO A 564 -17.77 -31.10 36.21
C PRO A 564 -16.79 -31.33 37.37
N VAL A 565 -16.81 -32.56 37.91
CA VAL A 565 -16.03 -33.00 39.09
C VAL A 565 -15.05 -34.13 38.79
N ASP A 566 -15.11 -34.72 37.59
CA ASP A 566 -14.28 -35.82 37.11
C ASP A 566 -12.92 -35.36 36.57
N GLY A 567 -12.72 -34.05 36.39
CA GLY A 567 -11.47 -33.44 35.95
C GLY A 567 -11.33 -31.98 36.38
N PRO A 568 -10.14 -31.36 36.21
CA PRO A 568 -9.90 -29.97 36.57
C PRO A 568 -10.61 -29.01 35.60
N VAL A 569 -11.15 -27.92 36.13
CA VAL A 569 -11.91 -26.89 35.41
C VAL A 569 -11.12 -25.58 35.32
N ILE A 570 -10.63 -25.26 34.14
CA ILE A 570 -9.78 -24.08 33.90
C ILE A 570 -10.61 -23.00 33.21
N ILE A 571 -10.86 -21.88 33.89
CA ILE A 571 -11.69 -20.78 33.39
C ILE A 571 -10.81 -19.63 32.93
N ILE A 572 -11.00 -19.17 31.69
CA ILE A 572 -10.18 -18.10 31.08
C ILE A 572 -11.10 -17.01 30.55
N THR A 573 -11.22 -15.90 31.27
CA THR A 573 -12.27 -14.90 31.02
C THR A 573 -11.77 -13.47 31.07
N ALA A 574 -12.49 -12.55 30.42
CA ALA A 574 -12.11 -11.15 30.28
C ALA A 574 -13.17 -10.22 30.88
N THR A 575 -12.70 -9.17 31.58
CA THR A 575 -13.55 -8.01 31.91
C THR A 575 -13.49 -7.00 30.77
N TYR A 576 -14.63 -6.41 30.38
CA TYR A 576 -14.67 -5.20 29.55
C TYR A 576 -15.49 -4.12 30.28
N SER A 577 -14.87 -2.99 30.60
CA SER A 577 -15.50 -1.86 31.33
C SER A 577 -16.25 -2.23 32.63
N GLY A 578 -15.88 -3.34 33.29
CA GLY A 578 -16.54 -3.83 34.51
C GLY A 578 -17.69 -4.83 34.30
N PHE A 579 -17.89 -5.30 33.07
CA PHE A 579 -18.91 -6.27 32.70
C PHE A 579 -18.31 -7.55 32.08
N PRO A 580 -19.04 -8.67 32.11
CA PRO A 580 -18.68 -9.90 31.42
C PRO A 580 -18.53 -9.75 29.91
N THR A 581 -18.04 -10.82 29.29
CA THR A 581 -18.17 -11.03 27.85
C THR A 581 -19.54 -11.65 27.54
N ALA A 582 -20.08 -11.44 26.34
CA ALA A 582 -21.43 -11.91 25.99
C ALA A 582 -21.59 -13.43 26.19
N ASN A 583 -20.57 -14.22 25.85
CA ASN A 583 -20.50 -15.67 26.06
C ASN A 583 -20.11 -16.12 27.49
N ALA A 584 -20.07 -15.18 28.45
CA ALA A 584 -19.94 -15.41 29.88
C ALA A 584 -21.02 -14.72 30.74
N GLN A 585 -21.89 -13.87 30.15
CA GLN A 585 -22.89 -13.09 30.86
C GLN A 585 -23.90 -13.98 31.61
N ASP A 586 -24.55 -14.91 30.91
CA ASP A 586 -25.57 -15.81 31.49
C ASP A 586 -24.99 -16.70 32.59
N PHE A 587 -23.71 -17.07 32.48
CA PHE A 587 -22.99 -17.81 33.52
C PHE A 587 -22.72 -16.94 34.76
N CYS A 588 -22.24 -15.70 34.58
CA CYS A 588 -22.03 -14.77 35.69
C CYS A 588 -23.35 -14.46 36.42
N ASP A 589 -24.41 -14.19 35.65
CA ASP A 589 -25.74 -13.88 36.18
C ASP A 589 -26.44 -15.10 36.82
N TYR A 590 -26.01 -16.33 36.54
CA TYR A 590 -26.41 -17.53 37.28
C TYR A 590 -25.56 -17.67 38.56
N LEU A 591 -24.23 -17.67 38.43
CA LEU A 591 -23.29 -17.88 39.52
C LEU A 591 -23.51 -16.87 40.67
N LEU A 592 -23.69 -15.58 40.35
CA LEU A 592 -23.94 -14.52 41.35
C LEU A 592 -25.34 -14.59 41.99
N LYS A 593 -26.26 -15.42 41.48
CA LYS A 593 -27.58 -15.68 42.10
C LYS A 593 -27.59 -16.93 42.98
N VAL A 594 -26.65 -17.87 42.76
CA VAL A 594 -26.49 -19.09 43.57
C VAL A 594 -25.31 -19.02 44.55
N ALA A 595 -24.61 -17.88 44.59
CA ALA A 595 -23.53 -17.59 45.53
C ALA A 595 -24.04 -17.42 46.97
N ASP A 596 -24.24 -18.55 47.66
CA ASP A 596 -24.60 -18.62 49.08
C ASP A 596 -23.61 -19.54 49.82
N PRO A 597 -22.83 -19.05 50.81
CA PRO A 597 -21.92 -19.88 51.61
C PRO A 597 -22.58 -21.05 52.36
N ALA A 598 -23.92 -21.05 52.52
CA ALA A 598 -24.67 -22.18 53.07
C ALA A 598 -24.99 -23.27 52.02
N ILE A 599 -24.91 -22.96 50.72
CA ILE A 599 -25.30 -23.83 49.61
C ILE A 599 -24.06 -24.19 48.77
N LYS A 600 -23.42 -25.30 49.11
CA LYS A 600 -22.24 -25.80 48.40
C LYS A 600 -22.56 -26.44 47.03
N GLU A 601 -23.13 -25.68 46.09
CA GLU A 601 -23.59 -26.22 44.80
C GLU A 601 -22.47 -26.88 43.98
N TYR A 602 -21.22 -26.45 44.16
CA TYR A 602 -20.03 -26.90 43.43
C TYR A 602 -19.02 -27.68 44.30
N GLU A 603 -19.46 -28.30 45.41
CA GLU A 603 -18.59 -29.17 46.22
C GLU A 603 -17.98 -30.31 45.36
N GLY A 604 -16.65 -30.48 45.45
CA GLY A 604 -15.88 -31.43 44.66
C GLY A 604 -15.32 -30.88 43.33
N VAL A 605 -15.82 -29.74 42.83
CA VAL A 605 -15.25 -29.10 41.63
C VAL A 605 -13.85 -28.58 41.96
N LYS A 606 -12.86 -28.90 41.14
CA LYS A 606 -11.47 -28.43 41.27
C LYS A 606 -11.15 -27.45 40.14
N TYR A 607 -10.96 -26.18 40.44
CA TYR A 607 -10.92 -25.12 39.42
C TYR A 607 -9.68 -24.22 39.49
N GLY A 608 -9.38 -23.50 38.40
CA GLY A 608 -8.41 -22.41 38.39
C GLY A 608 -8.81 -21.33 37.39
N VAL A 609 -8.69 -20.05 37.76
CA VAL A 609 -9.13 -18.92 36.93
C VAL A 609 -7.94 -18.11 36.42
N PHE A 610 -7.93 -17.83 35.11
CA PHE A 610 -7.04 -16.86 34.48
C PHE A 610 -7.84 -15.68 33.92
N GLY A 611 -7.56 -14.48 34.43
CA GLY A 611 -8.28 -13.27 34.05
C GLY A 611 -7.52 -12.39 33.08
N SER A 612 -8.20 -11.93 32.03
CA SER A 612 -7.76 -10.80 31.21
C SER A 612 -8.46 -9.51 31.66
N GLY A 613 -7.69 -8.44 31.77
CA GLY A 613 -8.19 -7.11 32.10
C GLY A 613 -7.19 -6.03 31.70
N ARG A 614 -7.53 -4.76 31.96
CA ARG A 614 -6.66 -3.62 31.66
C ARG A 614 -6.52 -2.74 32.90
N SER A 615 -5.33 -2.56 33.46
CA SER A 615 -5.14 -1.73 34.67
C SER A 615 -5.37 -0.24 34.41
N GLY A 616 -5.46 0.14 33.13
CA GLY A 616 -5.98 1.43 32.69
C GLY A 616 -7.48 1.62 32.99
N TRP A 617 -8.24 0.59 33.37
CA TRP A 617 -9.59 0.73 33.90
C TRP A 617 -9.56 0.52 35.41
N THR A 618 -9.00 1.48 36.15
CA THR A 618 -8.65 1.35 37.59
C THR A 618 -9.76 0.72 38.44
N ASN A 619 -11.00 1.18 38.26
CA ASN A 619 -12.13 0.83 39.13
C ASN A 619 -12.84 -0.47 38.68
N THR A 620 -12.36 -1.12 37.61
CA THR A 620 -12.95 -2.36 37.04
C THR A 620 -11.90 -3.39 36.60
N TYR A 621 -10.62 -3.16 36.88
CA TYR A 621 -9.53 -4.06 36.51
C TYR A 621 -9.74 -5.46 37.11
N GLN A 622 -9.74 -6.49 36.27
CA GLN A 622 -9.88 -7.90 36.67
C GLN A 622 -11.19 -8.26 37.40
N LYS A 623 -12.20 -7.38 37.39
CA LYS A 623 -13.46 -7.53 38.15
C LYS A 623 -14.15 -8.88 37.91
N VAL A 624 -14.47 -9.23 36.66
CA VAL A 624 -15.23 -10.45 36.35
C VAL A 624 -14.48 -11.76 36.65
N PRO A 625 -13.18 -11.91 36.28
CA PRO A 625 -12.37 -13.03 36.75
C PRO A 625 -12.30 -13.15 38.28
N MET A 626 -12.31 -12.04 39.02
CA MET A 626 -12.29 -12.03 40.48
C MET A 626 -13.65 -12.41 41.09
N GLU A 627 -14.76 -11.93 40.51
CA GLU A 627 -16.12 -12.29 40.91
C GLU A 627 -16.38 -13.80 40.72
N ILE A 628 -15.95 -14.38 39.60
CA ILE A 628 -16.07 -15.83 39.35
C ILE A 628 -15.19 -16.65 40.31
N ASP A 629 -13.93 -16.25 40.52
CA ASP A 629 -12.99 -16.96 41.39
C ASP A 629 -13.43 -16.93 42.87
N ASN A 630 -14.00 -15.81 43.34
CA ASN A 630 -14.55 -15.72 44.70
C ASN A 630 -15.84 -16.53 44.85
N ALA A 631 -16.83 -16.34 43.96
CA ALA A 631 -18.13 -17.00 44.07
C ALA A 631 -18.03 -18.54 43.96
N LEU A 632 -17.10 -19.06 43.14
CA LEU A 632 -16.85 -20.50 43.09
C LEU A 632 -16.27 -21.05 44.40
N ALA A 633 -15.39 -20.29 45.08
CA ALA A 633 -14.88 -20.69 46.39
C ALA A 633 -15.97 -20.64 47.47
N GLU A 634 -16.85 -19.63 47.44
CA GLU A 634 -17.98 -19.48 48.36
C GLU A 634 -18.99 -20.63 48.20
N CYS A 635 -19.28 -21.06 46.97
CA CYS A 635 -20.10 -22.24 46.65
C CYS A 635 -19.39 -23.60 46.87
N GLY A 636 -18.24 -23.63 47.56
CA GLY A 636 -17.56 -24.86 47.98
C GLY A 636 -16.62 -25.52 46.96
N ALA A 637 -16.28 -24.87 45.84
CA ALA A 637 -15.31 -25.39 44.89
C ALA A 637 -13.86 -25.18 45.37
N SER A 638 -12.96 -26.11 45.03
CA SER A 638 -11.56 -26.11 45.45
C SER A 638 -10.63 -25.44 44.42
N ARG A 639 -9.94 -24.37 44.82
CA ARG A 639 -8.98 -23.66 43.95
C ARG A 639 -7.67 -24.47 43.81
N LEU A 640 -7.24 -24.72 42.57
CA LEU A 640 -6.03 -25.49 42.19
C LEU A 640 -4.74 -24.65 42.17
N ILE A 641 -4.87 -23.38 41.83
CA ILE A 641 -3.80 -22.40 41.66
C ILE A 641 -4.38 -21.01 41.92
N ASP A 642 -3.58 -20.09 42.46
CA ASP A 642 -3.98 -18.70 42.63
C ASP A 642 -4.38 -18.05 41.30
N ARG A 643 -5.33 -17.11 41.36
CA ARG A 643 -5.95 -16.52 40.18
C ARG A 643 -4.93 -15.75 39.33
N GLY A 644 -4.72 -16.19 38.09
CA GLY A 644 -3.86 -15.50 37.12
C GLY A 644 -4.47 -14.18 36.64
N ALA A 645 -3.63 -13.19 36.36
CA ALA A 645 -4.06 -11.86 35.97
C ALA A 645 -3.18 -11.27 34.84
N PHE A 646 -3.64 -11.38 33.60
CA PHE A 646 -3.08 -10.68 32.45
C PHE A 646 -3.58 -9.22 32.40
N ASP A 647 -2.64 -8.27 32.30
CA ASP A 647 -2.94 -6.86 32.12
C ASP A 647 -2.61 -6.40 30.69
N ALA A 648 -3.63 -6.36 29.86
CA ALA A 648 -3.58 -5.89 28.47
C ALA A 648 -3.19 -4.41 28.32
N GLY A 649 -3.13 -3.65 29.43
CA GLY A 649 -2.71 -2.25 29.45
C GLY A 649 -1.19 -2.05 29.54
N LYS A 650 -0.42 -3.10 29.82
CA LYS A 650 1.04 -3.05 29.97
C LYS A 650 1.71 -3.95 28.94
N PRO A 651 2.64 -3.45 28.11
CA PRO A 651 3.28 -4.28 27.07
C PRO A 651 4.24 -5.37 27.60
N ALA A 652 4.47 -5.44 28.92
CA ALA A 652 5.37 -6.40 29.58
C ALA A 652 4.69 -7.67 30.13
N THR A 653 3.38 -7.87 29.90
CA THR A 653 2.57 -8.89 30.58
C THR A 653 2.38 -10.18 29.78
N ALA A 654 2.98 -10.30 28.60
CA ALA A 654 2.82 -11.46 27.73
C ALA A 654 3.31 -12.79 28.35
N ASP A 655 4.30 -12.73 29.26
CA ASP A 655 4.77 -13.91 30.00
C ASP A 655 3.78 -14.38 31.09
N ALA A 656 2.88 -13.52 31.58
CA ALA A 656 2.02 -13.83 32.75
C ALA A 656 1.09 -15.03 32.56
N PHE A 657 0.74 -15.36 31.31
CA PHE A 657 0.02 -16.60 30.99
C PHE A 657 0.94 -17.82 30.94
N ASP A 658 2.13 -17.71 30.32
CA ASP A 658 3.10 -18.80 30.22
C ASP A 658 3.58 -19.20 31.64
N ASP A 659 3.84 -18.23 32.51
CA ASP A 659 4.26 -18.44 33.91
C ASP A 659 3.16 -19.13 34.72
N TRP A 660 1.93 -18.59 34.68
CA TRP A 660 0.77 -19.15 35.39
C TRP A 660 0.41 -20.56 34.89
N ALA A 661 0.44 -20.78 33.57
CA ALA A 661 0.20 -22.09 32.98
C ALA A 661 1.31 -23.10 33.35
N THR A 662 2.56 -22.65 33.50
CA THR A 662 3.68 -23.51 33.93
C THR A 662 3.49 -23.99 35.38
N GLU A 663 3.09 -23.10 36.29
CA GLU A 663 2.74 -23.49 37.66
C GLU A 663 1.45 -24.34 37.69
N LEU A 664 0.45 -24.03 36.86
CA LEU A 664 -0.77 -24.84 36.73
C LEU A 664 -0.44 -26.28 36.35
N TRP A 665 0.37 -26.51 35.32
CA TRP A 665 0.81 -27.86 34.96
C TRP A 665 1.57 -28.53 36.11
N THR A 666 2.46 -27.79 36.78
CA THR A 666 3.24 -28.28 37.94
C THR A 666 2.36 -28.63 39.15
N ARG A 667 1.16 -28.04 39.27
CA ARG A 667 0.12 -28.43 40.25
C ARG A 667 -0.66 -29.66 39.76
N LEU A 668 -1.11 -29.65 38.51
CA LEU A 668 -1.88 -30.75 37.92
C LEU A 668 -1.10 -32.08 37.91
N ASP A 669 0.20 -32.05 37.58
CA ASP A 669 1.13 -33.20 37.64
C ASP A 669 1.23 -33.85 39.04
N LYS A 670 0.91 -33.10 40.10
CA LYS A 670 0.93 -33.59 41.51
C LYS A 670 -0.44 -34.07 41.99
N ILE A 671 -1.52 -33.75 41.27
CA ILE A 671 -2.91 -33.99 41.68
C ILE A 671 -3.55 -35.11 40.84
N TYR A 672 -3.10 -35.31 39.59
CA TYR A 672 -3.62 -36.32 38.67
C TYR A 672 -2.48 -37.17 38.10
N THR A 673 -2.58 -38.49 38.24
CA THR A 673 -1.62 -39.43 37.66
C THR A 673 -1.96 -39.67 36.18
N VAL A 674 -1.14 -39.13 35.27
CA VAL A 674 -1.38 -39.15 33.81
C VAL A 674 -0.17 -39.65 33.03
N THR A 675 -0.39 -40.48 32.02
CA THR A 675 0.67 -40.97 31.13
C THR A 675 1.02 -39.91 30.08
N ARG A 676 2.26 -39.42 30.12
CA ARG A 676 2.79 -38.47 29.13
C ARG A 676 3.12 -39.15 27.81
N ASP A 677 2.98 -38.40 26.73
CA ASP A 677 3.30 -38.82 25.37
C ASP A 677 3.98 -37.67 24.62
N ASP A 678 5.31 -37.65 24.68
CA ASP A 678 6.15 -36.65 24.02
C ASP A 678 6.25 -36.85 22.49
N SER A 679 5.69 -37.93 21.93
CA SER A 679 5.68 -38.14 20.47
C SER A 679 4.78 -37.12 19.77
N LEU A 680 3.67 -36.73 20.40
CA LEU A 680 2.69 -35.74 19.91
C LEU A 680 3.26 -34.31 19.73
N TYR A 681 4.50 -34.06 20.12
CA TYR A 681 5.21 -32.81 19.78
C TYR A 681 5.82 -32.80 18.36
N ARG A 682 5.86 -33.94 17.67
CA ARG A 682 6.49 -34.09 16.33
C ARG A 682 5.42 -34.32 15.27
N GLU A 683 5.56 -33.57 14.18
CA GLU A 683 4.93 -33.79 12.86
C GLU A 683 3.38 -33.79 12.82
N VAL A 684 2.81 -32.77 12.16
CA VAL A 684 1.34 -32.53 12.15
C VAL A 684 0.73 -32.58 10.74
N TYR A 685 1.52 -32.71 9.66
CA TYR A 685 1.01 -32.68 8.27
C TYR A 685 1.88 -33.46 7.26
N GLU A 686 1.26 -34.27 6.39
CA GLU A 686 1.81 -34.78 5.12
C GLU A 686 1.00 -34.17 3.94
N ILE A 687 1.54 -34.13 2.71
CA ILE A 687 1.01 -33.29 1.61
C ILE A 687 0.63 -34.10 0.36
N ARG A 688 -0.69 -34.23 0.06
CA ARG A 688 -1.24 -34.81 -1.20
C ARG A 688 -2.50 -34.02 -1.71
N LYS A 689 -3.07 -34.39 -2.88
CA LYS A 689 -3.90 -33.53 -3.80
C LYS A 689 -5.44 -33.44 -3.52
N ILE A 690 -6.06 -32.27 -3.87
CA ILE A 690 -7.52 -31.87 -3.97
C ILE A 690 -8.16 -31.48 -2.61
N GLY A 691 -9.14 -30.57 -2.39
CA GLY A 691 -9.97 -29.57 -3.13
C GLY A 691 -11.12 -29.10 -2.17
N ASN A 692 -11.78 -27.92 -2.19
CA ASN A 692 -11.70 -26.64 -2.93
C ASN A 692 -12.34 -25.50 -2.04
N ALA A 693 -12.36 -24.21 -2.44
CA ALA A 693 -12.17 -23.08 -1.49
C ALA A 693 -13.31 -22.03 -1.18
N ASP A 694 -14.61 -22.31 -1.30
CA ASP A 694 -15.68 -21.32 -1.01
C ASP A 694 -16.22 -21.35 0.45
N SER A 695 -15.31 -21.17 1.41
CA SER A 695 -15.55 -21.57 2.82
C SER A 695 -15.00 -20.62 3.90
N ARG A 696 -14.31 -19.52 3.53
CA ARG A 696 -13.46 -18.70 4.43
C ARG A 696 -14.12 -18.21 5.73
N HIS A 697 -15.29 -17.56 5.66
CA HIS A 697 -15.92 -16.95 6.84
C HIS A 697 -16.40 -18.03 7.83
N ARG A 698 -16.99 -19.11 7.30
CA ARG A 698 -17.45 -20.28 8.08
C ARG A 698 -16.28 -21.01 8.74
N ILE A 699 -15.16 -21.18 8.04
CA ILE A 699 -13.93 -21.78 8.59
C ILE A 699 -13.35 -20.93 9.72
N LEU A 700 -13.25 -19.61 9.53
CA LEU A 700 -12.80 -18.67 10.54
C LEU A 700 -13.85 -18.39 11.64
N ARG A 701 -14.97 -19.13 11.66
CA ARG A 701 -16.09 -19.04 12.63
C ARG A 701 -16.72 -17.65 12.75
N GLN A 702 -16.73 -16.88 11.65
CA GLN A 702 -17.30 -15.53 11.61
C GLN A 702 -18.76 -15.55 11.16
N ARG A 703 -19.55 -14.58 11.68
CA ARG A 703 -20.92 -14.30 11.24
C ARG A 703 -20.92 -13.80 9.80
N GLU A 704 -22.09 -13.84 9.16
CA GLU A 704 -22.30 -13.39 7.78
C GLU A 704 -21.80 -11.94 7.56
N THR A 705 -21.16 -11.70 6.42
CA THR A 705 -20.46 -10.45 6.12
C THR A 705 -21.12 -9.71 4.96
N ILE A 706 -21.42 -8.43 5.17
CA ILE A 706 -21.87 -7.49 4.14
C ILE A 706 -20.69 -7.16 3.21
N ALA A 707 -20.96 -7.02 1.91
CA ALA A 707 -19.99 -6.54 0.93
C ALA A 707 -20.24 -5.06 0.61
N ALA A 708 -19.17 -4.26 0.61
CA ALA A 708 -19.23 -2.85 0.26
C ALA A 708 -18.06 -2.43 -0.63
N VAL A 709 -18.34 -1.52 -1.57
CA VAL A 709 -17.38 -0.95 -2.51
C VAL A 709 -16.72 0.28 -1.89
N VAL A 710 -15.41 0.41 -2.00
CA VAL A 710 -14.67 1.60 -1.54
C VAL A 710 -14.97 2.77 -2.47
N ILE A 711 -15.35 3.91 -1.90
CA ILE A 711 -15.64 5.14 -2.64
C ILE A 711 -14.46 6.12 -2.55
N GLN A 712 -13.93 6.30 -1.34
CA GLN A 712 -12.86 7.27 -1.09
C GLN A 712 -11.95 6.76 0.03
N ASN A 713 -10.64 6.97 -0.11
CA ASN A 713 -9.64 6.68 0.93
C ASN A 713 -8.60 7.81 0.97
N THR A 714 -8.79 8.78 1.86
CA THR A 714 -7.98 10.01 1.91
C THR A 714 -7.28 10.19 3.26
N ILE A 715 -6.06 10.72 3.23
CA ILE A 715 -5.34 11.14 4.44
C ILE A 715 -5.98 12.45 4.95
N ILE A 716 -6.22 12.52 6.25
CA ILE A 716 -6.90 13.64 6.96
C ILE A 716 -6.04 14.24 8.09
N SER A 717 -4.74 13.98 8.07
CA SER A 717 -3.70 14.57 8.94
C SER A 717 -2.48 14.99 8.11
N ASP A 718 -1.39 15.43 8.74
CA ASP A 718 -0.10 15.59 8.04
C ASP A 718 0.30 14.26 7.35
N PRO A 719 0.47 14.22 6.01
CA PRO A 719 0.91 13.01 5.30
C PRO A 719 2.32 12.54 5.66
N ASN A 720 3.12 13.39 6.33
CA ASN A 720 4.47 13.11 6.76
C ASN A 720 4.54 12.53 8.19
N ASP A 721 3.40 12.37 8.89
CA ASP A 721 3.40 11.72 10.21
C ASP A 721 3.85 10.25 10.10
N SER A 722 4.39 9.70 11.19
CA SER A 722 4.77 8.28 11.23
C SER A 722 3.54 7.36 11.19
N LEU A 723 2.39 7.88 11.64
CA LEU A 723 1.11 7.18 11.73
C LEU A 723 -0.03 8.14 11.26
N PRO A 724 -0.20 8.38 9.96
CA PRO A 724 -1.21 9.32 9.46
C PRO A 724 -2.64 8.82 9.70
N ALA A 725 -3.58 9.73 9.94
CA ALA A 725 -5.00 9.42 10.04
C ALA A 725 -5.67 9.44 8.66
N ARG A 726 -6.63 8.55 8.43
CA ARG A 726 -7.32 8.37 7.15
C ARG A 726 -8.84 8.30 7.32
N HIS A 727 -9.53 8.88 6.34
CA HIS A 727 -10.96 8.73 6.10
C HIS A 727 -11.16 7.67 5.02
N LEU A 728 -12.05 6.72 5.28
CA LEU A 728 -12.45 5.68 4.32
C LEU A 728 -13.98 5.68 4.21
N GLU A 729 -14.51 5.85 3.00
CA GLU A 729 -15.94 5.73 2.69
C GLU A 729 -16.20 4.45 1.91
N LEU A 730 -17.24 3.71 2.32
CA LEU A 730 -17.70 2.46 1.71
C LEU A 730 -19.18 2.56 1.33
N GLU A 731 -19.56 2.00 0.19
CA GLU A 731 -20.92 1.87 -0.32
C GLU A 731 -21.41 0.43 -0.27
N MET A 732 -22.44 0.17 0.53
CA MET A 732 -23.19 -1.09 0.54
C MET A 732 -24.12 -1.12 -0.68
N LYS A 733 -24.52 -2.32 -1.12
CA LYS A 733 -25.61 -2.42 -2.10
C LYS A 733 -26.96 -2.04 -1.46
N PRO A 734 -27.96 -1.57 -2.23
CA PRO A 734 -29.29 -1.22 -1.69
C PRO A 734 -30.03 -2.39 -1.03
N ASP A 735 -29.75 -3.64 -1.42
CA ASP A 735 -30.29 -4.87 -0.83
C ASP A 735 -29.50 -5.36 0.41
N GLU A 736 -28.27 -4.88 0.60
CA GLU A 736 -27.41 -5.15 1.77
C GLU A 736 -27.38 -3.97 2.76
N ALA A 737 -28.27 -2.97 2.62
CA ALA A 737 -28.25 -1.69 3.32
C ALA A 737 -28.44 -1.82 4.86
N CYS A 738 -27.34 -1.70 5.60
CA CYS A 738 -27.31 -1.99 7.03
C CYS A 738 -27.89 -0.86 7.90
N HIS A 739 -28.83 -1.20 8.79
CA HIS A 739 -29.48 -0.25 9.69
C HIS A 739 -28.63 0.02 10.96
N TYR A 740 -27.53 0.75 10.80
CA TYR A 740 -26.62 1.12 11.88
C TYR A 740 -26.97 2.48 12.52
N GLN A 741 -26.46 2.73 13.74
CA GLN A 741 -26.70 3.96 14.50
C GLN A 741 -25.39 4.70 14.86
N PRO A 742 -25.42 6.04 15.08
CA PRO A 742 -24.24 6.80 15.53
C PRO A 742 -23.65 6.25 16.84
N GLY A 743 -22.37 5.87 16.79
CA GLY A 743 -21.67 5.18 17.88
C GLY A 743 -21.43 3.69 17.65
N ASP A 744 -22.06 3.07 16.63
CA ASP A 744 -21.81 1.68 16.26
C ASP A 744 -20.43 1.43 15.65
N ILE A 745 -20.08 0.15 15.52
CA ILE A 745 -18.78 -0.33 15.03
C ILE A 745 -18.97 -1.25 13.83
N VAL A 746 -17.99 -1.28 12.93
CA VAL A 746 -17.83 -2.36 11.94
C VAL A 746 -16.64 -3.24 12.32
N SER A 747 -16.76 -4.55 12.09
CA SER A 747 -15.64 -5.49 12.20
C SER A 747 -15.19 -5.91 10.81
N ILE A 748 -13.98 -5.52 10.41
CA ILE A 748 -13.43 -5.81 9.08
C ILE A 748 -12.48 -7.00 9.18
N LEU A 749 -12.57 -7.97 8.25
CA LEU A 749 -11.61 -9.06 8.12
C LEU A 749 -10.52 -8.68 7.10
N PRO A 750 -9.28 -8.38 7.52
CA PRO A 750 -8.23 -7.93 6.62
C PRO A 750 -7.55 -9.07 5.86
N THR A 751 -6.59 -8.70 5.01
CA THR A 751 -5.63 -9.59 4.36
C THR A 751 -4.19 -9.08 4.54
N ASN A 752 -3.22 -10.00 4.61
CA ASN A 752 -1.81 -9.60 4.54
C ASN A 752 -1.52 -9.01 3.15
N CYS A 753 -0.56 -8.08 3.07
CA CYS A 753 -0.09 -7.64 1.76
C CYS A 753 0.65 -8.78 1.05
N VAL A 754 0.54 -8.80 -0.29
CA VAL A 754 1.30 -9.70 -1.17
C VAL A 754 2.79 -9.67 -0.88
N GLU A 755 3.32 -8.52 -0.45
CA GLU A 755 4.71 -8.32 -0.07
C GLU A 755 5.12 -9.13 1.18
N SER A 756 4.36 -9.05 2.28
CA SER A 756 4.59 -9.89 3.46
C SER A 756 4.50 -11.38 3.15
N VAL A 757 3.68 -11.77 2.17
CA VAL A 757 3.58 -13.16 1.72
C VAL A 757 4.79 -13.56 0.87
N ARG A 758 5.24 -12.70 -0.06
CA ARG A 758 6.46 -12.92 -0.86
C ARG A 758 7.70 -13.10 0.01
N ARG A 759 7.84 -12.34 1.11
CA ARG A 759 8.92 -12.51 2.10
C ARG A 759 8.99 -13.94 2.65
N VAL A 760 7.84 -14.53 2.99
CA VAL A 760 7.75 -15.93 3.44
C VAL A 760 8.20 -16.90 2.33
N PHE A 761 7.63 -16.80 1.13
CA PHE A 761 8.00 -17.68 0.01
C PHE A 761 9.50 -17.59 -0.33
N ALA A 762 10.07 -16.37 -0.36
CA ALA A 762 11.48 -16.14 -0.65
C ALA A 762 12.42 -16.72 0.43
N HIS A 763 12.11 -16.52 1.71
CA HIS A 763 12.95 -17.04 2.80
C HIS A 763 12.96 -18.57 2.85
N PHE A 764 11.77 -19.20 2.80
CA PHE A 764 11.66 -20.67 2.82
C PHE A 764 11.95 -21.33 1.46
N LYS A 765 12.30 -20.54 0.42
CA LYS A 765 12.58 -21.00 -0.95
C LYS A 765 11.43 -21.82 -1.57
N ILE A 766 10.20 -21.53 -1.15
CA ILE A 766 8.98 -22.17 -1.64
C ILE A 766 8.60 -21.54 -2.98
N ALA A 767 8.23 -22.35 -3.96
CA ALA A 767 7.73 -21.85 -5.23
C ALA A 767 6.28 -21.35 -5.07
N LEU A 768 5.98 -20.16 -5.62
CA LEU A 768 4.66 -19.53 -5.53
C LEU A 768 3.51 -20.30 -6.23
N GLU A 769 3.83 -21.38 -6.93
CA GLU A 769 2.90 -22.32 -7.57
C GLU A 769 2.68 -23.63 -6.79
N GLN A 770 3.42 -23.86 -5.69
CA GLN A 770 3.21 -25.09 -4.91
C GLN A 770 1.81 -25.07 -4.28
N ASP A 771 1.01 -26.05 -4.66
CA ASP A 771 -0.26 -26.39 -4.02
C ASP A 771 -0.01 -26.97 -2.62
N PHE A 772 -0.85 -26.58 -1.66
CA PHE A 772 -0.82 -27.16 -0.31
C PHE A 772 -2.24 -27.59 0.10
N ARG A 773 -2.28 -28.50 1.08
CA ARG A 773 -3.50 -29.02 1.71
C ARG A 773 -3.18 -29.21 3.18
N ALA A 774 -4.11 -28.85 4.07
CA ALA A 774 -3.99 -29.12 5.49
C ALA A 774 -5.02 -30.19 5.88
N GLU A 775 -4.56 -31.22 6.57
CA GLU A 775 -5.42 -32.22 7.22
C GLU A 775 -5.04 -32.32 8.68
N LYS A 776 -6.07 -32.41 9.53
CA LYS A 776 -5.95 -32.38 10.98
C LYS A 776 -5.74 -33.82 11.49
N LEU A 777 -4.51 -34.16 11.89
CA LEU A 777 -4.13 -35.53 12.28
C LEU A 777 -4.84 -36.09 13.53
N SER A 778 -5.55 -35.28 14.32
CA SER A 778 -6.45 -35.78 15.36
C SER A 778 -7.61 -34.81 15.63
N ASP A 779 -8.81 -35.34 15.89
CA ASP A 779 -10.00 -34.54 16.20
C ASP A 779 -9.83 -33.59 17.41
N SER A 780 -8.88 -33.89 18.29
CA SER A 780 -8.51 -33.08 19.46
C SER A 780 -7.75 -31.78 19.14
N VAL A 781 -7.19 -31.58 17.93
CA VAL A 781 -6.46 -30.34 17.59
C VAL A 781 -7.41 -29.30 16.99
N PHE A 782 -7.96 -28.44 17.84
CA PHE A 782 -8.80 -27.32 17.42
C PHE A 782 -7.96 -26.17 16.81
N ASN A 783 -7.80 -26.19 15.48
CA ASN A 783 -7.40 -25.02 14.68
C ASN A 783 -8.54 -24.70 13.69
N SER A 784 -8.95 -23.43 13.56
CA SER A 784 -9.95 -23.00 12.55
C SER A 784 -9.29 -22.66 11.19
N LEU A 785 -8.44 -23.59 10.72
CA LEU A 785 -7.90 -23.61 9.37
C LEU A 785 -8.75 -24.52 8.45
N PRO A 786 -8.74 -24.30 7.12
CA PRO A 786 -9.32 -25.24 6.17
C PRO A 786 -8.71 -26.63 6.37
N SER A 787 -9.54 -27.63 6.65
CA SER A 787 -9.09 -28.99 6.92
C SER A 787 -9.80 -29.97 5.98
N GLY A 788 -9.02 -30.78 5.26
CA GLY A 788 -9.52 -31.64 4.18
C GLY A 788 -9.61 -30.93 2.81
N GLU A 789 -9.72 -29.61 2.78
CA GLU A 789 -9.78 -28.79 1.55
C GLU A 789 -8.36 -28.40 1.06
N ARG A 790 -8.11 -28.37 -0.26
CA ARG A 790 -6.94 -27.64 -0.82
C ARG A 790 -7.22 -26.14 -0.71
N VAL A 791 -6.22 -25.40 -0.26
CA VAL A 791 -6.15 -23.94 -0.34
C VAL A 791 -4.70 -23.60 -0.69
N LYS A 792 -4.46 -22.72 -1.67
CA LYS A 792 -3.08 -22.39 -2.08
C LYS A 792 -2.33 -21.85 -0.86
N LEU A 793 -1.04 -22.14 -0.67
CA LEU A 793 -0.31 -21.55 0.46
C LEU A 793 -0.28 -20.01 0.38
N PHE A 794 -0.31 -19.45 -0.83
CA PHE A 794 -0.52 -18.02 -1.03
C PHE A 794 -1.85 -17.55 -0.42
N GLU A 795 -2.95 -18.26 -0.67
CA GLU A 795 -4.26 -17.95 -0.09
C GLU A 795 -4.28 -18.15 1.44
N LEU A 796 -3.66 -19.20 1.97
CA LEU A 796 -3.50 -19.41 3.42
C LEU A 796 -2.75 -18.23 4.07
N LEU A 797 -1.60 -17.84 3.50
CA LEU A 797 -0.76 -16.75 3.99
C LEU A 797 -1.36 -15.35 3.78
N VAL A 798 -2.19 -15.13 2.74
CA VAL A 798 -2.91 -13.87 2.55
C VAL A 798 -4.10 -13.75 3.51
N ASN A 799 -4.87 -14.84 3.71
CA ASN A 799 -6.24 -14.78 4.22
C ASN A 799 -6.46 -15.35 5.63
N TYR A 800 -5.63 -16.27 6.13
CA TYR A 800 -5.93 -17.08 7.32
C TYR A 800 -4.98 -16.88 8.51
N VAL A 801 -3.81 -16.26 8.32
CA VAL A 801 -2.81 -16.04 9.39
C VAL A 801 -2.25 -14.60 9.40
N GLU A 802 -1.71 -14.12 10.53
CA GLU A 802 -1.17 -12.75 10.70
C GLU A 802 0.37 -12.71 10.62
N ILE A 803 0.95 -12.59 9.41
CA ILE A 803 2.42 -12.56 9.22
C ILE A 803 3.07 -11.34 9.89
N GLY A 804 2.40 -10.18 9.83
CA GLY A 804 2.93 -8.91 10.34
C GLY A 804 2.86 -8.71 11.86
N LYS A 805 2.39 -9.69 12.64
CA LYS A 805 2.28 -9.55 14.10
C LYS A 805 3.67 -9.58 14.76
N PRO A 806 3.96 -8.70 15.74
CA PRO A 806 5.22 -8.75 16.50
C PRO A 806 5.46 -10.12 17.15
N ALA A 807 6.72 -10.55 17.21
CA ALA A 807 7.12 -11.78 17.87
C ALA A 807 7.00 -11.67 19.40
N GLN A 808 6.70 -12.79 20.06
CA GLN A 808 6.70 -12.92 21.53
C GLN A 808 7.99 -13.60 22.00
N LYS A 809 8.34 -13.47 23.29
CA LYS A 809 9.51 -14.17 23.87
C LYS A 809 9.44 -15.68 23.67
N SER A 810 8.25 -16.27 23.74
CA SER A 810 7.97 -17.67 23.40
C SER A 810 8.41 -18.03 21.98
N HIS A 811 8.23 -17.14 20.99
CA HIS A 811 8.70 -17.34 19.62
C HIS A 811 10.23 -17.28 19.56
N LEU A 812 10.87 -16.31 20.23
CA LEU A 812 12.33 -16.19 20.26
C LEU A 812 12.98 -17.44 20.91
N ARG A 813 12.41 -17.95 22.01
CA ARG A 813 12.79 -19.22 22.67
C ARG A 813 12.67 -20.44 21.73
N VAL A 814 11.80 -20.40 20.71
CA VAL A 814 11.72 -21.42 19.65
C VAL A 814 12.79 -21.18 18.58
N LEU A 815 12.95 -19.95 18.07
CA LEU A 815 13.95 -19.60 17.06
C LEU A 815 15.38 -19.95 17.51
N MET A 816 15.72 -19.74 18.79
CA MET A 816 17.02 -20.12 19.37
C MET A 816 17.36 -21.62 19.25
N ARG A 817 16.37 -22.50 19.07
CA ARG A 817 16.58 -23.95 18.89
C ARG A 817 16.97 -24.32 17.45
N TYR A 818 16.78 -23.41 16.51
CA TYR A 818 17.03 -23.61 15.07
C TYR A 818 18.28 -22.88 14.55
N THR A 819 19.03 -22.19 15.42
CA THR A 819 20.35 -21.64 15.09
C THR A 819 21.48 -22.41 15.79
N LYS A 820 22.59 -22.60 15.07
CA LYS A 820 23.86 -23.13 15.60
C LYS A 820 24.85 -22.03 15.98
N SER A 821 24.48 -20.76 15.80
CA SER A 821 25.33 -19.60 16.03
C SER A 821 25.14 -19.05 17.45
N GLU A 822 26.18 -19.14 18.27
CA GLU A 822 26.11 -18.63 19.65
C GLU A 822 25.97 -17.10 19.70
N THR A 823 26.45 -16.36 18.70
CA THR A 823 26.19 -14.91 18.61
C THR A 823 24.71 -14.60 18.37
N THR A 824 24.03 -15.40 17.53
CA THR A 824 22.60 -15.28 17.29
C THR A 824 21.79 -15.67 18.53
N LYS A 825 22.16 -16.77 19.21
CA LYS A 825 21.53 -17.15 20.49
C LYS A 825 21.72 -16.06 21.55
N THR A 826 22.93 -15.51 21.72
CA THR A 826 23.18 -14.41 22.67
C THR A 826 22.38 -13.15 22.30
N ALA A 827 22.23 -12.84 21.02
CA ALA A 827 21.40 -11.72 20.57
C ALA A 827 19.92 -11.94 20.87
N LEU A 828 19.37 -13.12 20.55
CA LEU A 828 17.98 -13.47 20.85
C LEU A 828 17.70 -13.55 22.36
N GLN A 829 18.63 -14.10 23.14
CA GLN A 829 18.55 -14.12 24.61
C GLN A 829 18.56 -12.70 25.18
N LYS A 830 19.44 -11.82 24.70
CA LYS A 830 19.46 -10.40 25.08
C LYS A 830 18.14 -9.68 24.74
N GLU A 831 17.48 -10.02 23.63
CA GLU A 831 16.17 -9.47 23.31
C GLU A 831 15.05 -10.04 24.19
N ILE A 832 15.13 -11.30 24.64
CA ILE A 832 14.23 -11.94 25.63
C ILE A 832 14.39 -11.32 27.03
N ASP A 833 15.64 -11.08 27.46
CA ASP A 833 16.00 -10.52 28.77
C ASP A 833 15.73 -9.02 28.83
N SER A 834 15.93 -8.31 27.71
CA SER A 834 15.40 -6.97 27.55
C SER A 834 13.88 -7.02 27.67
N ASN A 835 13.30 -6.04 28.36
CA ASN A 835 11.85 -5.95 28.40
C ASN A 835 11.34 -5.47 27.04
N LEU A 836 11.06 -6.42 26.13
CA LEU A 836 10.65 -6.24 24.73
C LEU A 836 9.61 -5.13 24.55
N ALA A 837 8.76 -4.99 25.57
CA ALA A 837 7.79 -3.94 25.83
C ALA A 837 8.27 -2.48 25.64
N ASN A 838 9.54 -2.18 25.96
CA ASN A 838 10.05 -0.80 26.02
C ASN A 838 10.69 -0.32 24.71
N THR A 839 11.07 -1.23 23.80
CA THR A 839 11.75 -0.87 22.54
C THR A 839 10.73 -0.61 21.42
N VAL A 840 9.89 0.42 21.62
CA VAL A 840 8.76 0.78 20.75
C VAL A 840 9.12 1.00 19.26
N LYS A 841 10.40 1.27 18.94
CA LYS A 841 10.84 1.68 17.59
C LYS A 841 10.50 0.69 16.46
N ASP A 842 10.75 -0.61 16.63
CA ASP A 842 10.87 -1.51 15.46
C ASP A 842 9.82 -2.64 15.36
N HIS A 843 9.21 -3.08 16.47
CA HIS A 843 8.10 -4.06 16.49
C HIS A 843 8.30 -5.23 15.51
N LEU A 844 9.36 -6.01 15.72
CA LEU A 844 9.81 -7.04 14.77
C LEU A 844 8.86 -8.25 14.75
N SER A 845 8.39 -8.63 13.56
CA SER A 845 7.64 -9.88 13.33
C SER A 845 8.56 -11.10 13.33
N ILE A 846 8.01 -12.31 13.38
CA ILE A 846 8.80 -13.56 13.23
C ILE A 846 9.57 -13.56 11.91
N MET A 847 8.95 -13.07 10.82
CA MET A 847 9.57 -12.90 9.52
C MET A 847 10.73 -11.89 9.54
N ASP A 848 10.60 -10.80 10.31
CA ASP A 848 11.66 -9.80 10.45
C ASP A 848 12.89 -10.37 11.19
N TYR A 849 12.69 -11.22 12.21
CA TYR A 849 13.81 -11.92 12.88
C TYR A 849 14.50 -12.93 11.94
N LEU A 850 13.76 -13.66 11.11
CA LEU A 850 14.30 -14.65 10.17
C LEU A 850 15.09 -14.02 9.00
N GLU A 851 14.75 -12.80 8.60
CA GLU A 851 15.56 -12.03 7.63
C GLU A 851 16.81 -11.41 8.25
N ARG A 852 16.73 -10.99 9.53
CA ARG A 852 17.84 -10.41 10.30
C ARG A 852 18.90 -11.44 10.69
N TYR A 853 18.49 -12.68 10.95
CA TYR A 853 19.34 -13.78 11.42
C TYR A 853 19.18 -15.00 10.51
N ARG A 854 19.86 -14.96 9.35
CA ARG A 854 19.75 -15.96 8.26
C ARG A 854 20.33 -17.34 8.58
N ASP A 855 20.92 -17.50 9.75
CA ASP A 855 21.47 -18.74 10.33
C ASP A 855 20.44 -19.54 11.15
N ILE A 856 19.21 -19.03 11.29
CA ILE A 856 18.08 -19.74 11.91
C ILE A 856 17.40 -20.63 10.86
N ASP A 857 17.73 -21.91 10.86
CA ASP A 857 17.22 -22.94 9.94
C ASP A 857 15.92 -23.57 10.48
N ILE A 858 14.84 -22.78 10.53
CA ILE A 858 13.54 -23.25 11.02
C ILE A 858 12.71 -23.90 9.89
N PRO A 859 12.13 -25.10 10.10
CA PRO A 859 11.20 -25.69 9.14
C PRO A 859 9.93 -24.84 8.92
N PHE A 860 9.48 -24.72 7.68
CA PHE A 860 8.32 -23.91 7.31
C PHE A 860 7.05 -24.27 8.10
N ASN A 861 6.78 -25.57 8.33
CA ASN A 861 5.63 -26.02 9.10
C ASN A 861 5.66 -25.51 10.56
N ARG A 862 6.85 -25.39 11.17
CA ARG A 862 7.02 -24.84 12.51
C ARG A 862 6.80 -23.33 12.53
N PHE A 863 7.33 -22.61 11.54
CA PHE A 863 7.05 -21.17 11.36
C PHE A 863 5.55 -20.91 11.18
N PHE A 864 4.87 -21.67 10.31
CA PHE A 864 3.44 -21.50 10.03
C PHE A 864 2.58 -21.72 11.28
N VAL A 865 2.87 -22.73 12.10
CA VAL A 865 2.17 -22.99 13.38
C VAL A 865 2.47 -21.93 14.46
N MET A 866 3.51 -21.10 14.30
CA MET A 866 3.79 -19.93 15.14
C MET A 866 3.06 -18.66 14.68
N LEU A 867 2.41 -18.67 13.51
CA LEU A 867 1.57 -17.55 13.06
C LEU A 867 0.17 -17.65 13.68
N PRO A 868 -0.37 -16.58 14.28
CA PRO A 868 -1.74 -16.58 14.79
C PRO A 868 -2.76 -16.39 13.66
N GLN A 869 -3.98 -16.87 13.90
CA GLN A 869 -5.09 -16.79 12.95
C GLN A 869 -5.51 -15.35 12.62
N MET A 870 -6.01 -15.14 11.40
CA MET A 870 -6.49 -13.85 10.91
C MET A 870 -7.80 -13.44 11.61
N ARG A 871 -7.73 -12.41 12.46
CA ARG A 871 -8.89 -11.89 13.21
C ARG A 871 -9.49 -10.63 12.58
N THR A 872 -10.80 -10.42 12.77
CA THR A 872 -11.46 -9.15 12.48
C THR A 872 -10.92 -8.01 13.36
N ARG A 873 -10.90 -6.78 12.85
CA ARG A 873 -10.64 -5.56 13.64
C ARG A 873 -11.88 -4.68 13.70
N GLU A 874 -12.20 -4.19 14.89
CA GLU A 874 -13.32 -3.28 15.13
C GLU A 874 -12.90 -1.82 14.87
N TYR A 875 -13.77 -1.06 14.21
CA TYR A 875 -13.60 0.37 13.91
C TYR A 875 -14.92 1.10 14.18
N SER A 876 -14.90 2.16 14.99
CA SER A 876 -16.08 3.01 15.23
C SER A 876 -16.48 3.77 13.96
N ILE A 877 -17.77 3.74 13.64
CA ILE A 877 -18.34 4.37 12.44
C ILE A 877 -18.31 5.90 12.58
N SER A 878 -18.01 6.60 11.48
CA SER A 878 -17.86 8.07 11.44
C SER A 878 -18.87 8.81 10.56
N SER A 879 -19.93 8.14 10.12
CA SER A 879 -21.10 8.72 9.44
C SER A 879 -22.41 8.35 10.15
N SER A 880 -23.52 9.00 9.80
CA SER A 880 -24.88 8.61 10.19
C SER A 880 -25.68 8.04 9.02
N ALA A 881 -26.42 6.95 9.27
CA ALA A 881 -27.40 6.38 8.34
C ALA A 881 -28.58 7.32 8.00
N ARG A 882 -28.73 8.47 8.69
CA ARG A 882 -29.68 9.53 8.30
C ARG A 882 -29.17 10.40 7.17
N TRP A 883 -27.85 10.60 7.06
CA TRP A 883 -27.22 11.36 5.97
C TRP A 883 -27.26 10.54 4.67
N ASN A 884 -26.82 9.29 4.74
CA ASN A 884 -26.96 8.33 3.66
C ASN A 884 -27.04 6.91 4.27
N ARG A 885 -27.99 6.09 3.83
CA ARG A 885 -28.19 4.72 4.34
C ARG A 885 -27.21 3.71 3.74
N ASP A 886 -26.75 3.98 2.52
CA ASP A 886 -25.94 3.06 1.73
C ASP A 886 -24.44 3.33 1.95
N ARG A 887 -24.07 4.49 2.52
CA ARG A 887 -22.68 4.89 2.79
C ARG A 887 -22.29 4.79 4.26
N VAL A 888 -21.23 4.05 4.55
CA VAL A 888 -20.59 3.99 5.87
C VAL A 888 -19.16 4.53 5.80
N THR A 889 -18.82 5.49 6.66
CA THR A 889 -17.46 6.05 6.74
C THR A 889 -16.72 5.62 8.00
N LEU A 890 -15.38 5.56 7.94
CA LEU A 890 -14.49 5.20 9.04
C LEU A 890 -13.36 6.23 9.16
N SER A 891 -12.96 6.55 10.40
CA SER A 891 -11.78 7.39 10.69
C SER A 891 -10.77 6.56 11.47
N TYR A 892 -9.62 6.22 10.88
CA TYR A 892 -8.64 5.31 11.50
C TYR A 892 -7.20 5.80 11.33
N GLN A 893 -6.29 5.24 12.13
CA GLN A 893 -4.86 5.56 12.07
C GLN A 893 -4.10 4.47 11.29
N GLU A 894 -3.29 4.86 10.31
CA GLU A 894 -2.45 3.95 9.55
C GLU A 894 -1.25 3.50 10.38
N HIS A 895 -1.06 2.18 10.49
CA HIS A 895 0.18 1.60 11.02
C HIS A 895 0.85 0.83 9.88
N LYS A 896 2.07 1.21 9.49
CA LYS A 896 2.76 0.67 8.29
C LYS A 896 3.01 -0.85 8.34
N LYS A 897 3.20 -1.43 9.54
CA LYS A 897 3.25 -2.89 9.78
C LYS A 897 1.90 -3.52 10.19
N GLY A 898 0.85 -2.73 10.40
CA GLY A 898 -0.42 -3.19 10.93
C GLY A 898 -1.25 -3.93 9.87
N VAL A 899 -1.56 -5.20 10.10
CA VAL A 899 -2.29 -6.05 9.13
C VAL A 899 -3.60 -5.38 8.65
N SER A 900 -4.39 -4.83 9.57
CA SER A 900 -5.71 -4.26 9.24
C SER A 900 -5.66 -2.80 8.77
N SER A 901 -5.07 -1.88 9.53
CA SER A 901 -4.99 -0.47 9.09
C SER A 901 -4.09 -0.29 7.86
N GLY A 902 -3.07 -1.14 7.70
CA GLY A 902 -2.28 -1.25 6.48
C GLY A 902 -3.07 -1.90 5.32
N TYR A 903 -4.00 -2.82 5.57
CA TYR A 903 -4.95 -3.30 4.55
C TYR A 903 -5.86 -2.18 4.08
N LEU A 904 -6.54 -1.48 5.00
CA LEU A 904 -7.38 -0.33 4.66
C LEU A 904 -6.60 0.77 3.94
N ALA A 905 -5.35 1.04 4.33
CA ALA A 905 -4.49 2.05 3.69
C ALA A 905 -4.10 1.75 2.23
N ARG A 906 -4.27 0.51 1.76
CA ARG A 906 -4.02 0.10 0.36
C ARG A 906 -5.28 0.11 -0.51
N LEU A 907 -6.46 0.24 0.08
CA LEU A 907 -7.72 0.24 -0.64
C LEU A 907 -7.87 1.49 -1.52
N MET A 908 -8.28 1.30 -2.76
CA MET A 908 -8.56 2.36 -3.73
C MET A 908 -10.07 2.39 -4.04
N PRO A 909 -10.60 3.52 -4.56
CA PRO A 909 -11.97 3.54 -5.08
C PRO A 909 -12.23 2.38 -6.06
N GLY A 910 -13.31 1.65 -5.85
CA GLY A 910 -13.67 0.42 -6.58
C GLY A 910 -13.31 -0.90 -5.89
N ASP A 911 -12.40 -0.92 -4.91
CA ASP A 911 -12.07 -2.16 -4.17
C ASP A 911 -13.27 -2.65 -3.32
N VAL A 912 -13.43 -3.97 -3.17
CA VAL A 912 -14.51 -4.56 -2.34
C VAL A 912 -13.99 -4.98 -0.97
N VAL A 913 -14.61 -4.42 0.08
CA VAL A 913 -14.39 -4.78 1.49
C VAL A 913 -15.55 -5.65 1.98
N ARG A 914 -15.25 -6.63 2.85
CA ARG A 914 -16.26 -7.36 3.63
C ARG A 914 -16.15 -7.03 5.11
N PHE A 915 -17.29 -6.73 5.73
CA PHE A 915 -17.39 -6.39 7.14
C PHE A 915 -18.66 -6.96 7.80
N THR A 916 -18.65 -7.06 9.13
CA THR A 916 -19.87 -7.27 9.92
C THR A 916 -20.20 -6.00 10.67
N HIS A 917 -21.41 -5.44 10.53
CA HIS A 917 -21.91 -4.44 11.48
C HIS A 917 -22.08 -5.08 12.86
N ARG A 918 -21.84 -4.30 13.92
CA ARG A 918 -22.25 -4.64 15.28
C ARG A 918 -22.77 -3.40 15.98
N LEU A 919 -23.75 -3.61 16.86
CA LEU A 919 -24.02 -2.66 17.94
C LEU A 919 -22.71 -2.39 18.71
N ALA A 920 -22.55 -1.15 19.17
CA ALA A 920 -21.41 -0.73 19.98
C ALA A 920 -21.18 -1.63 21.21
N SER A 921 -19.96 -1.55 21.77
CA SER A 921 -19.53 -2.20 23.02
C SER A 921 -20.56 -2.17 24.16
N HIS A 922 -21.32 -1.08 24.21
CA HIS A 922 -22.34 -0.78 25.21
C HIS A 922 -23.58 -0.28 24.46
N ALA A 923 -24.75 -0.88 24.70
CA ALA A 923 -26.01 -0.41 24.10
C ALA A 923 -26.31 1.08 24.41
N SER A 924 -25.70 1.61 25.47
CA SER A 924 -25.83 2.99 25.92
C SER A 924 -24.85 3.99 25.27
N PHE A 925 -23.78 3.56 24.59
CA PHE A 925 -22.86 4.50 23.92
C PHE A 925 -23.49 4.99 22.60
N GLY A 926 -23.84 6.27 22.58
CA GLY A 926 -24.64 6.89 21.52
C GLY A 926 -25.40 8.13 22.00
N LEU A 927 -26.20 8.72 21.11
CA LEU A 927 -27.08 9.84 21.42
C LEU A 927 -28.12 9.47 22.51
N PRO A 928 -28.63 10.43 23.32
CA PRO A 928 -29.59 10.14 24.40
C PRO A 928 -30.88 9.45 23.95
N GLU A 929 -31.37 9.77 22.75
CA GLU A 929 -32.54 9.17 22.12
C GLU A 929 -32.28 7.80 21.45
N ARG A 930 -31.09 7.21 21.62
CA ARG A 930 -30.80 5.86 21.13
C ARG A 930 -31.84 4.87 21.71
N PRO A 931 -32.53 4.07 20.87
CA PRO A 931 -33.65 3.26 21.32
C PRO A 931 -33.19 2.10 22.22
N GLY A 932 -33.74 2.07 23.42
CA GLY A 932 -33.84 0.87 24.25
C GLY A 932 -35.26 0.26 24.15
N PRO A 933 -35.61 -0.72 24.99
CA PRO A 933 -36.99 -1.21 25.09
C PRO A 933 -37.93 -0.06 25.51
N GLU A 934 -39.11 -0.04 24.87
CA GLU A 934 -40.31 0.74 25.24
C GLU A 934 -40.06 2.18 25.73
N ARG A 935 -39.76 3.08 24.79
CA ARG A 935 -39.86 4.54 24.99
C ARG A 935 -40.92 5.15 24.07
N SER A 936 -41.69 6.10 24.60
CA SER A 936 -42.63 6.91 23.83
C SER A 936 -41.93 7.92 22.90
N LEU A 937 -42.66 8.41 21.90
CA LEU A 937 -42.17 9.45 20.99
C LEU A 937 -41.82 10.76 21.72
N GLU A 938 -42.55 11.09 22.80
CA GLU A 938 -42.28 12.28 23.61
C GLU A 938 -40.98 12.15 24.42
N GLU A 939 -40.70 10.97 24.98
CA GLU A 939 -39.44 10.70 25.67
C GLU A 939 -38.25 10.72 24.70
N LEU A 940 -38.42 10.21 23.49
CA LEU A 940 -37.40 10.29 22.44
C LEU A 940 -37.15 11.74 21.99
N ALA A 941 -38.20 12.55 21.81
CA ALA A 941 -38.07 13.98 21.50
C ALA A 941 -37.41 14.77 22.65
N LYS A 942 -37.79 14.49 23.90
CA LYS A 942 -37.17 15.05 25.10
C LYS A 942 -35.69 14.68 25.19
N ALA A 943 -35.35 13.42 24.97
CA ALA A 943 -33.97 12.94 24.95
C ALA A 943 -33.15 13.59 23.82
N ALA A 944 -33.71 13.75 22.62
CA ALA A 944 -33.06 14.43 21.51
C ALA A 944 -32.75 15.91 21.79
N SER A 945 -33.50 16.54 22.71
CA SER A 945 -33.27 17.92 23.16
C SER A 945 -32.19 18.09 24.26
N LEU A 946 -31.70 17.00 24.87
CA LEU A 946 -30.66 17.06 25.90
C LEU A 946 -29.28 17.40 25.28
N PRO A 947 -28.45 18.23 25.95
CA PRO A 947 -27.10 18.51 25.47
C PRO A 947 -26.21 17.26 25.44
N VAL A 948 -25.20 17.25 24.58
CA VAL A 948 -24.19 16.17 24.53
C VAL A 948 -22.79 16.77 24.54
N ILE A 949 -22.00 16.39 25.55
CA ILE A 949 -20.62 16.82 25.73
C ILE A 949 -19.68 15.67 25.35
N MET A 950 -18.78 15.94 24.40
CA MET A 950 -17.93 14.93 23.76
C MET A 950 -16.45 15.26 23.97
N PHE A 951 -15.65 14.25 24.31
CA PHE A 951 -14.21 14.38 24.54
C PHE A 951 -13.44 13.40 23.65
N ALA A 952 -12.80 13.88 22.58
CA ALA A 952 -12.10 13.03 21.60
C ALA A 952 -10.61 13.31 21.52
N THR A 953 -9.81 12.25 21.44
CA THR A 953 -8.38 12.32 21.12
C THR A 953 -8.07 11.64 19.78
N GLY A 954 -7.47 12.38 18.83
CA GLY A 954 -7.09 11.84 17.52
C GLY A 954 -8.25 11.17 16.79
N THR A 955 -8.09 9.92 16.35
CA THR A 955 -9.14 9.15 15.65
C THR A 955 -10.35 8.83 16.52
N GLY A 956 -10.30 9.07 17.84
CA GLY A 956 -11.47 9.04 18.72
C GLY A 956 -12.57 10.05 18.36
N ILE A 957 -12.35 10.93 17.37
CA ILE A 957 -13.42 11.73 16.76
C ILE A 957 -14.43 10.90 15.96
N ALA A 958 -14.10 9.65 15.57
CA ALA A 958 -14.92 8.82 14.71
C ALA A 958 -16.42 8.77 15.12
N PRO A 959 -16.81 8.26 16.31
CA PRO A 959 -18.22 8.18 16.67
C PRO A 959 -18.88 9.56 16.86
N PHE A 960 -18.11 10.60 17.17
CA PHE A 960 -18.65 11.95 17.33
C PHE A 960 -18.93 12.64 15.99
N ARG A 961 -18.12 12.39 14.95
CA ARG A 961 -18.47 12.79 13.57
C ARG A 961 -19.82 12.21 13.16
N ALA A 962 -20.06 10.92 13.45
CA ALA A 962 -21.36 10.29 13.20
C ALA A 962 -22.51 10.96 13.98
N MET A 963 -22.31 11.25 15.28
CA MET A 963 -23.34 11.86 16.14
C MET A 963 -23.66 13.32 15.78
N ILE A 964 -22.65 14.12 15.42
CA ILE A 964 -22.86 15.52 15.00
C ILE A 964 -23.50 15.54 13.61
N GLN A 965 -23.11 14.65 12.68
CA GLN A 965 -23.79 14.49 11.40
C GLN A 965 -25.27 14.11 11.58
N ASP A 966 -25.57 13.17 12.49
CA ASP A 966 -26.96 12.79 12.80
C ASP A 966 -27.79 13.98 13.33
N ARG A 967 -27.22 14.74 14.27
CA ARG A 967 -27.84 15.96 14.83
C ARG A 967 -28.04 17.05 13.77
N ALA A 968 -27.09 17.25 12.86
CA ALA A 968 -27.24 18.16 11.74
C ALA A 968 -28.36 17.72 10.77
N GLU A 969 -28.45 16.42 10.46
CA GLU A 969 -29.53 15.87 9.63
C GLU A 969 -30.91 15.90 10.30
N GLN A 970 -30.97 15.77 11.63
CA GLN A 970 -32.19 16.02 12.41
C GLN A 970 -32.60 17.50 12.32
N ALA A 971 -31.66 18.44 12.56
CA ALA A 971 -31.92 19.88 12.54
C ALA A 971 -32.35 20.39 11.16
N LYS A 972 -31.72 19.91 10.07
CA LYS A 972 -32.12 20.20 8.67
C LYS A 972 -33.57 19.80 8.36
N ARG A 973 -34.14 18.85 9.12
CA ARG A 973 -35.52 18.37 8.99
C ARG A 973 -36.48 19.04 9.99
N GLY A 974 -36.05 20.13 10.63
CA GLY A 974 -36.85 20.91 11.57
C GLY A 974 -36.96 20.33 12.99
N ALA A 975 -36.23 19.25 13.31
CA ALA A 975 -36.26 18.69 14.65
C ALA A 975 -35.47 19.56 15.65
N LYS A 976 -36.05 19.82 16.83
CA LYS A 976 -35.36 20.53 17.91
C LYS A 976 -34.32 19.63 18.56
N VAL A 977 -33.05 19.91 18.29
CA VAL A 977 -31.89 19.17 18.82
C VAL A 977 -31.25 19.86 20.02
N GLY A 978 -30.68 19.07 20.93
CA GLY A 978 -29.83 19.55 22.01
C GLY A 978 -28.46 19.99 21.52
N LYS A 979 -27.84 20.95 22.23
CA LYS A 979 -26.53 21.50 21.89
C LYS A 979 -25.43 20.43 21.96
N MET A 980 -24.58 20.36 20.93
CA MET A 980 -23.41 19.49 20.90
C MET A 980 -22.15 20.30 21.25
N THR A 981 -21.34 19.84 22.20
CA THR A 981 -20.03 20.44 22.51
C THR A 981 -18.92 19.41 22.33
N LEU A 982 -17.90 19.68 21.53
CA LEU A 982 -16.79 18.77 21.25
C LEU A 982 -15.46 19.38 21.70
N PHE A 983 -14.88 18.81 22.76
CA PHE A 983 -13.49 19.06 23.12
C PHE A 983 -12.59 18.09 22.33
N PHE A 984 -11.71 18.61 21.47
CA PHE A 984 -10.88 17.80 20.57
C PHE A 984 -9.37 17.97 20.82
N GLY A 985 -8.73 16.92 21.33
CA GLY A 985 -7.29 16.90 21.63
C GLY A 985 -6.44 16.33 20.49
N CYS A 986 -5.50 17.11 19.98
CA CYS A 986 -4.55 16.69 18.94
C CYS A 986 -3.13 17.27 19.14
N ARG A 987 -2.24 17.04 18.17
CA ARG A 987 -0.84 17.50 18.22
C ARG A 987 -0.75 19.00 17.91
N ASP A 988 -1.28 19.38 16.76
CA ASP A 988 -1.12 20.66 16.08
C ASP A 988 -2.23 20.80 15.02
N ARG A 989 -2.32 21.96 14.33
CA ARG A 989 -3.37 22.22 13.32
C ARG A 989 -3.38 21.20 12.17
N LYS A 990 -2.23 20.66 11.76
CA LYS A 990 -2.17 19.65 10.69
C LYS A 990 -2.73 18.29 11.12
N ASN A 991 -2.90 18.08 12.42
CA ASN A 991 -3.51 16.91 13.02
C ASN A 991 -4.94 17.18 13.51
N PHE A 992 -5.55 18.31 13.12
CA PHE A 992 -6.93 18.67 13.45
C PHE A 992 -7.91 17.97 12.50
N LEU A 993 -8.15 16.68 12.77
CA LEU A 993 -9.00 15.84 11.91
C LEU A 993 -10.38 16.49 11.69
N TYR A 994 -10.76 16.66 10.42
CA TYR A 994 -12.00 17.30 9.96
C TYR A 994 -12.19 18.79 10.34
N GLY A 995 -11.21 19.44 10.97
CA GLY A 995 -11.30 20.83 11.46
C GLY A 995 -11.78 21.82 10.39
N ASP A 996 -11.01 21.97 9.31
CA ASP A 996 -11.31 22.89 8.21
C ASP A 996 -12.40 22.39 7.22
N SER A 997 -13.28 21.48 7.66
CA SER A 997 -14.28 20.81 6.81
C SER A 997 -15.60 20.57 7.55
N ASP A 998 -15.93 19.32 7.90
CA ASP A 998 -17.21 18.95 8.53
C ASP A 998 -17.45 19.70 9.85
N LEU A 999 -16.43 19.81 10.71
CA LEU A 999 -16.58 20.41 12.04
C LEU A 999 -16.89 21.90 11.95
N LYS A 1000 -16.11 22.64 11.15
CA LYS A 1000 -16.37 24.04 10.82
C LYS A 1000 -17.78 24.22 10.23
N THR A 1001 -18.20 23.34 9.32
CA THR A 1001 -19.53 23.39 8.71
C THR A 1001 -20.66 23.26 9.75
N TRP A 1002 -20.49 22.40 10.76
CA TRP A 1002 -21.47 22.22 11.84
C TRP A 1002 -21.41 23.28 12.94
N GLU A 1003 -20.25 23.92 13.12
CA GLU A 1003 -20.06 25.11 13.98
C GLU A 1003 -20.73 26.35 13.35
N GLU A 1004 -20.52 26.60 12.06
CA GLU A 1004 -21.18 27.67 11.30
C GLU A 1004 -22.71 27.47 11.21
N GLN A 1005 -23.20 26.23 11.30
CA GLN A 1005 -24.63 25.90 11.41
C GLN A 1005 -25.19 26.01 12.84
N GLY A 1006 -24.37 26.35 13.84
CA GLY A 1006 -24.78 26.47 15.24
C GLY A 1006 -25.12 25.13 15.94
N ILE A 1007 -24.82 24.00 15.30
CA ILE A 1007 -25.03 22.66 15.84
C ILE A 1007 -23.93 22.30 16.85
N LEU A 1008 -22.71 22.79 16.62
CA LEU A 1008 -21.49 22.40 17.32
C LEU A 1008 -20.79 23.59 18.02
N ASP A 1009 -20.44 23.40 19.29
CA ASP A 1009 -19.50 24.21 20.06
C ASP A 1009 -18.15 23.48 20.08
N LEU A 1010 -17.17 23.98 19.30
CA LEU A 1010 -15.92 23.28 18.99
C LEU A 1010 -14.75 23.82 19.83
N ARG A 1011 -14.16 22.96 20.64
CA ARG A 1011 -13.11 23.32 21.63
C ARG A 1011 -11.81 22.56 21.34
N PRO A 1012 -11.01 22.96 20.33
CA PRO A 1012 -9.77 22.30 19.98
C PRO A 1012 -8.67 22.56 21.01
N VAL A 1013 -7.87 21.54 21.31
CA VAL A 1013 -6.73 21.60 22.24
C VAL A 1013 -5.49 21.02 21.58
N PHE A 1014 -4.48 21.88 21.37
CA PHE A 1014 -3.24 21.54 20.68
C PHE A 1014 -2.10 21.30 21.68
N SER A 1015 -1.50 20.12 21.64
CA SER A 1015 -0.46 19.71 22.61
C SER A 1015 0.97 20.13 22.24
N ARG A 1016 1.21 20.74 21.06
CA ARG A 1016 2.55 21.08 20.55
C ARG A 1016 2.74 22.48 19.95
N ILE A 1017 1.75 23.36 19.95
CA ILE A 1017 1.88 24.68 19.28
C ILE A 1017 2.55 25.72 20.20
N GLU A 1018 2.17 25.77 21.47
CA GLU A 1018 2.73 26.70 22.47
C GLU A 1018 2.99 25.96 23.79
N LYS A 1019 2.08 26.09 24.76
CA LYS A 1019 2.08 25.35 26.02
C LYS A 1019 1.48 23.96 25.80
N LYS A 1020 2.08 22.94 26.43
CA LYS A 1020 1.63 21.54 26.36
C LYS A 1020 0.29 21.35 27.10
N GLN A 1021 -0.82 21.59 26.41
CA GLN A 1021 -2.18 21.40 26.92
C GLN A 1021 -2.79 20.06 26.47
N TYR A 1022 -3.77 19.61 27.23
CA TYR A 1022 -4.60 18.42 26.97
C TYR A 1022 -6.05 18.71 27.37
N ILE A 1023 -6.98 17.85 26.94
CA ILE A 1023 -8.43 18.06 27.09
C ILE A 1023 -8.82 18.32 28.54
N GLN A 1024 -8.30 17.53 29.48
CA GLN A 1024 -8.61 17.66 30.91
C GLN A 1024 -8.19 19.00 31.52
N HIS A 1025 -7.21 19.71 30.92
CA HIS A 1025 -6.88 21.08 31.35
C HIS A 1025 -8.00 22.04 30.91
N ARG A 1026 -8.38 22.01 29.62
CA ARG A 1026 -9.44 22.87 29.07
C ARG A 1026 -10.80 22.61 29.72
N VAL A 1027 -11.09 21.36 30.11
CA VAL A 1027 -12.31 20.97 30.84
C VAL A 1027 -12.31 21.52 32.29
N LYS A 1028 -11.15 21.71 32.91
CA LYS A 1028 -11.01 22.35 34.24
C LYS A 1028 -11.10 23.89 34.16
N ASP A 1029 -10.59 24.47 33.07
CA ASP A 1029 -10.76 25.88 32.75
C ASP A 1029 -12.26 26.18 32.50
N ASP A 1030 -12.94 25.38 31.67
CA ASP A 1030 -14.35 25.49 31.29
C ASP A 1030 -15.34 24.84 32.29
N ARG A 1031 -14.92 24.53 33.53
CA ARG A 1031 -15.69 23.66 34.45
C ARG A 1031 -17.12 24.13 34.75
N ASP A 1032 -17.39 25.43 34.68
CA ASP A 1032 -18.72 25.98 34.96
C ASP A 1032 -19.71 25.74 33.80
N ASP A 1033 -19.21 25.56 32.56
CA ASP A 1033 -20.02 25.02 31.45
C ASP A 1033 -20.36 23.54 31.68
N ILE A 1034 -19.41 22.76 32.22
CA ILE A 1034 -19.59 21.34 32.56
C ILE A 1034 -20.64 21.17 33.68
N LYS A 1035 -20.56 22.00 34.73
CA LYS A 1035 -21.57 22.05 35.80
C LYS A 1035 -22.96 22.38 35.26
N ARG A 1036 -23.06 23.41 34.40
CA ARG A 1036 -24.33 23.81 33.78
C ARG A 1036 -24.93 22.69 32.92
N ALA A 1037 -24.12 22.09 32.03
CA ALA A 1037 -24.55 20.94 31.22
C ALA A 1037 -25.00 19.74 32.09
N TYR A 1038 -24.31 19.46 33.20
CA TYR A 1038 -24.69 18.42 34.15
C TYR A 1038 -26.07 18.69 34.79
N PHE A 1039 -26.38 19.95 35.16
CA PHE A 1039 -27.71 20.31 35.67
C PHE A 1039 -28.80 20.34 34.59
N GLU A 1040 -28.44 20.62 33.34
CA GLU A 1040 -29.31 20.47 32.15
C GLU A 1040 -29.59 19.01 31.77
N GLY A 1041 -28.98 18.04 32.46
CA GLY A 1041 -29.15 16.61 32.20
C GLY A 1041 -28.38 16.09 30.98
N ALA A 1042 -27.28 16.75 30.62
CA ALA A 1042 -26.46 16.40 29.46
C ALA A 1042 -25.85 14.99 29.55
N ARG A 1043 -25.65 14.37 28.38
CA ARG A 1043 -24.90 13.12 28.23
C ARG A 1043 -23.42 13.43 27.95
N PHE A 1044 -22.53 12.75 28.67
CA PHE A 1044 -21.09 12.90 28.55
C PHE A 1044 -20.47 11.67 27.86
N LEU A 1045 -19.65 11.87 26.83
CA LEU A 1045 -19.07 10.80 26.01
C LEU A 1045 -17.57 11.02 25.79
N THR A 1046 -16.75 10.01 26.08
CA THR A 1046 -15.28 10.07 25.87
C THR A 1046 -14.81 8.98 24.91
N CYS A 1047 -14.01 9.33 23.91
CA CYS A 1047 -13.49 8.40 22.91
C CYS A 1047 -12.01 8.62 22.56
N GLY A 1048 -11.30 7.52 22.26
CA GLY A 1048 -9.88 7.51 21.91
C GLY A 1048 -9.00 6.95 23.03
N ASN A 1049 -7.91 7.65 23.37
CA ASN A 1049 -6.85 7.11 24.21
C ASN A 1049 -7.27 6.95 25.69
N VAL A 1050 -7.08 5.74 26.24
CA VAL A 1050 -7.39 5.38 27.64
C VAL A 1050 -6.79 6.35 28.66
N LYS A 1051 -5.56 6.85 28.47
CA LYS A 1051 -4.96 7.81 29.41
C LYS A 1051 -5.75 9.11 29.48
N ALA A 1052 -6.19 9.64 28.34
CA ALA A 1052 -6.97 10.88 28.30
C ALA A 1052 -8.32 10.69 29.01
N SER A 1053 -8.97 9.53 28.86
CA SER A 1053 -10.19 9.20 29.59
C SER A 1053 -9.99 9.13 31.12
N ASN A 1054 -8.85 8.61 31.58
CA ASN A 1054 -8.56 8.52 33.02
C ASN A 1054 -8.23 9.88 33.62
N ASP A 1055 -7.46 10.70 32.90
CA ASP A 1055 -7.13 12.05 33.34
C ASP A 1055 -8.37 12.99 33.26
N LEU A 1056 -9.34 12.71 32.37
CA LEU A 1056 -10.66 13.33 32.36
C LEU A 1056 -11.56 12.88 33.52
N MET A 1057 -11.59 11.58 33.85
CA MET A 1057 -12.40 11.05 34.96
C MET A 1057 -12.04 11.73 36.30
N LYS A 1058 -10.75 11.99 36.55
CA LYS A 1058 -10.28 12.72 37.74
C LYS A 1058 -10.83 14.15 37.78
N VAL A 1059 -10.76 14.89 36.68
CA VAL A 1059 -11.30 16.27 36.61
C VAL A 1059 -12.84 16.25 36.72
N GLY A 1060 -13.50 15.23 36.19
CA GLY A 1060 -14.93 15.00 36.43
C GLY A 1060 -15.25 14.78 37.91
N ALA A 1061 -14.43 13.99 38.62
CA ALA A 1061 -14.58 13.76 40.06
C ALA A 1061 -14.36 15.06 40.87
N GLU A 1062 -13.33 15.86 40.55
CA GLU A 1062 -13.12 17.19 41.15
C GLU A 1062 -14.36 18.09 40.99
N ILE A 1063 -14.95 18.13 39.78
CA ILE A 1063 -16.16 18.92 39.50
C ILE A 1063 -17.37 18.39 40.28
N VAL A 1064 -17.52 17.07 40.42
CA VAL A 1064 -18.60 16.46 41.22
C VAL A 1064 -18.44 16.71 42.73
N GLN A 1065 -17.20 16.84 43.22
CA GLN A 1065 -16.90 17.27 44.59
C GLN A 1065 -17.19 18.76 44.82
N GLU A 1066 -16.93 19.63 43.84
CA GLU A 1066 -17.40 21.03 43.86
C GLU A 1066 -18.93 21.09 43.93
N VAL A 1067 -19.63 20.36 43.05
CA VAL A 1067 -21.10 20.31 43.02
C VAL A 1067 -21.73 19.75 44.30
N HIS A 1068 -21.11 18.77 44.97
CA HIS A 1068 -21.61 18.27 46.27
C HIS A 1068 -21.54 19.33 47.38
N ARG A 1069 -20.46 20.11 47.40
CA ARG A 1069 -20.28 21.21 48.36
C ARG A 1069 -21.22 22.38 48.06
N GLU A 1070 -21.35 22.76 46.78
CA GLU A 1070 -22.33 23.75 46.32
C GLU A 1070 -23.79 23.36 46.64
N GLN A 1071 -24.11 22.07 46.69
CA GLN A 1071 -25.43 21.55 47.06
C GLN A 1071 -25.60 21.23 48.57
N ASN A 1072 -24.65 21.60 49.44
CA ASN A 1072 -24.66 21.30 50.87
C ASN A 1072 -24.83 19.80 51.23
N LYS A 1073 -24.30 18.90 50.39
CA LYS A 1073 -24.41 17.43 50.56
C LYS A 1073 -23.24 16.79 51.31
N GLY A 1074 -22.43 17.60 51.99
CA GLY A 1074 -21.18 17.17 52.62
C GLY A 1074 -20.03 17.06 51.61
N GLU A 1075 -18.85 16.70 52.11
CA GLU A 1075 -17.70 16.34 51.27
C GLU A 1075 -17.74 14.83 50.98
N ILE A 1076 -17.34 14.46 49.76
CA ILE A 1076 -17.19 13.06 49.33
C ILE A 1076 -15.76 12.83 48.83
N SER A 1077 -15.23 11.62 49.01
CA SER A 1077 -13.91 11.27 48.48
C SER A 1077 -13.90 11.21 46.95
N GLN A 1078 -12.70 11.25 46.35
CA GLN A 1078 -12.56 11.11 44.89
C GLN A 1078 -13.12 9.77 44.40
N ALA A 1079 -12.94 8.68 45.16
CA ALA A 1079 -13.46 7.35 44.81
C ALA A 1079 -15.00 7.32 44.82
N GLU A 1080 -15.64 8.00 45.76
CA GLU A 1080 -17.11 8.15 45.81
C GLU A 1080 -17.62 9.03 44.66
N ALA A 1081 -16.89 10.09 44.28
CA ALA A 1081 -17.23 10.92 43.13
C ALA A 1081 -17.08 10.15 41.79
N GLU A 1082 -16.01 9.39 41.59
CA GLU A 1082 -15.83 8.52 40.41
C GLU A 1082 -16.90 7.42 40.34
N LYS A 1083 -17.26 6.84 41.49
CA LYS A 1083 -18.38 5.89 41.59
C LYS A 1083 -19.71 6.55 41.24
N PHE A 1084 -20.01 7.74 41.79
CA PHE A 1084 -21.23 8.50 41.52
C PHE A 1084 -21.41 8.87 40.03
N ILE A 1085 -20.31 9.18 39.33
CA ILE A 1085 -20.31 9.39 37.87
C ILE A 1085 -20.69 8.11 37.13
N SER A 1086 -20.18 6.97 37.59
CA SER A 1086 -20.41 5.65 36.99
C SER A 1086 -21.85 5.15 37.23
N ASP A 1087 -22.31 5.19 38.48
CA ASP A 1087 -23.62 4.70 38.93
C ASP A 1087 -24.78 5.47 38.27
N ARG A 1088 -24.59 6.75 37.94
CA ARG A 1088 -25.63 7.59 37.33
C ARG A 1088 -25.92 7.32 35.85
N GLN A 1089 -25.11 6.52 35.15
CA GLN A 1089 -25.26 6.26 33.70
C GLN A 1089 -25.39 7.54 32.83
N ILE A 1090 -24.66 8.60 33.18
CA ILE A 1090 -24.60 9.85 32.39
C ILE A 1090 -23.30 10.00 31.61
N TYR A 1091 -22.26 9.24 31.96
CA TYR A 1091 -20.92 9.27 31.36
C TYR A 1091 -20.59 7.91 30.73
N PHE A 1092 -20.23 7.89 29.45
CA PHE A 1092 -19.92 6.66 28.70
C PHE A 1092 -18.58 6.75 27.96
N THR A 1093 -17.92 5.62 27.76
CA THR A 1093 -16.58 5.54 27.14
C THR A 1093 -16.51 4.54 26.00
N ASP A 1094 -15.81 4.92 24.92
CA ASP A 1094 -15.42 4.06 23.81
C ASP A 1094 -13.91 4.24 23.56
N VAL A 1095 -13.09 3.55 24.36
CA VAL A 1095 -11.65 3.83 24.51
C VAL A 1095 -10.77 2.68 24.05
N PHE A 1096 -9.75 3.02 23.26
CA PHE A 1096 -8.90 2.10 22.53
C PHE A 1096 -7.42 2.47 22.65
N GLY A 1097 -6.54 1.53 22.29
CA GLY A 1097 -5.08 1.64 22.28
C GLY A 1097 -4.41 0.52 23.06
#